data_AF-A0AAX2LT09-F1
#
_entry.id   AF-A0AAX2LT09-F1
#
_cell.length_a   1.000
_cell.length_b   1.000
_cell.length_c   1.000
_cell.angle_alpha   90.00
_cell.angle_beta   90.00
_cell.angle_gamma   90.00
#
_symmetry.space_group_name_H-M   'P 1'
#
loop_
_entity.id
_entity.type
_entity.pdbx_description
1 polymer ?
#
loop_
_entity_poly.entity_id
_entity_poly.type
_entity_poly.pdbx_seq_one_letter_code
_entity_poly.pdbx_strand_id
1 'polypeptide(L)'
;MATLKYQFHVEGLEDDTLVVRGFDGQETLSSERINGQPCHGFRYQLELASRLANLTPEMVVDKAAELTLYRDDMLVQRVNGIVRRFTQGDTGHHHTFYSLTLVPALERLSLRHNSRIFQLNTVPEILSILLQEMGINDYAFALTRDCAQREFCVQYRETDLDFFHRLAAEEGLVYSFIHEEGKHTLIFSDASESLPKLGEPIPYNTLAGGMIESPYISALSVHTQSEVSQTALQDYSFKKPAYSFAQQAVGTEMAYQQPNYEHFDAPGRYKDDVSGKAFSQIRLDYLRRNARTATGKSNQPLLRPGVKFDLQEHLDDTLNRDWLVVSVTSQGTQPQALEEAGGNGATTYANQFSLIPAHRTWRATPQAKPQVDGPMIATVVGPQGEEIFCDEHGRVKLYFPWDRYSNGDEHSSCWVRVSQGWAGSQYGMIAIPRIGHEVIVSFLNGDPDQPIVTGRTYHATNTAPYALPDNKTKTVLRTETHQGQGYNELSFEDQAGSEQIYLHAQKDFDGLIENDHTSVIKHDKHLTVENDRFTQIKNNQHLTVGGESRTKIVADSSIEIAGASQNKVAKLIAVQTGREISLKGGTKIVVEAGAEVTLKAGGSFVKVDAGGVHLSGSAINLNAGGSAGSGSSYGGKSALLAKDLVSLESPAELQQAAIQSTQVAGEANIVTVSELVAPVLGEGAQQQSASSQAASGSAVNSTQAENDVESTKEPRLKSDLLKPSETLNKLADREVASYKTGSKGQEVESIQKALIKLGFDLGTYGADGSFGSTTERQVKMFQQSYTPSHSTHPDYKVGKTDGIVGQGTLLGLDEALIDGWVYKHECKLMINFEFIKELEGVKKDGYVPDVKNSSSGVTIASGFDLGARSKSDLLALGLPQTLVDKLTPYLGYKKDEAVEFLAKNPLSVNEQELELLISKVKESETRRIVDLYNRTSKTTKFECLPWQAQTVIASVSYQYGYLPSETENFWKQAIEQDWSAMFNNLMKFGDKYPTRREKEAGLIKEIK
;
A
#
# COMPACT_ATOMS: atom_id res chain seq x y z
N MET A 1 -15.93 25.90 -69.75
CA MET A 1 -15.56 26.17 -68.35
C MET A 1 -16.59 25.48 -67.49
N ALA A 2 -16.19 24.86 -66.38
CA ALA A 2 -17.13 24.29 -65.43
C ALA A 2 -18.04 25.39 -64.83
N THR A 3 -19.33 25.13 -64.73
CA THR A 3 -20.31 26.06 -64.14
C THR A 3 -20.33 25.85 -62.64
N LEU A 4 -20.00 26.88 -61.86
CA LEU A 4 -20.02 26.82 -60.39
C LEU A 4 -21.23 27.56 -59.83
N LYS A 5 -21.85 26.97 -58.80
CA LYS A 5 -22.96 27.57 -58.05
C LYS A 5 -22.84 27.26 -56.55
N TYR A 6 -23.15 28.23 -55.71
CA TYR A 6 -23.27 28.08 -54.26
C TYR A 6 -24.71 28.33 -53.81
N GLN A 7 -25.18 27.51 -52.88
CA GLN A 7 -26.45 27.71 -52.17
C GLN A 7 -26.21 27.62 -50.66
N PHE A 8 -27.07 28.26 -49.88
CA PHE A 8 -26.95 28.26 -48.42
C PHE A 8 -28.33 28.21 -47.77
N HIS A 9 -28.55 27.21 -46.92
CA HIS A 9 -29.80 26.97 -46.21
C HIS A 9 -29.61 27.23 -44.70
N VAL A 10 -30.67 27.68 -44.03
CA VAL A 10 -30.76 27.80 -42.56
C VAL A 10 -32.06 27.16 -42.10
N GLU A 11 -31.98 26.31 -41.09
CA GLU A 11 -33.11 25.61 -40.48
C GLU A 11 -34.25 26.57 -40.11
N GLY A 12 -35.41 26.38 -40.75
CA GLY A 12 -36.62 27.18 -40.52
C GLY A 12 -36.79 28.38 -41.46
N LEU A 13 -35.87 28.60 -42.41
CA LEU A 13 -36.04 29.53 -43.52
C LEU A 13 -36.33 28.78 -44.84
N GLU A 14 -36.93 29.46 -45.81
CA GLU A 14 -37.13 28.92 -47.17
C GLU A 14 -35.79 28.94 -47.95
N ASP A 15 -35.56 27.97 -48.83
CA ASP A 15 -34.26 27.73 -49.49
C ASP A 15 -33.74 28.89 -50.36
N ASP A 16 -34.63 29.77 -50.83
CA ASP A 16 -34.30 30.97 -51.61
C ASP A 16 -34.22 32.25 -50.75
N THR A 17 -34.40 32.14 -49.42
CA THR A 17 -34.33 33.28 -48.50
C THR A 17 -32.95 33.93 -48.50
N LEU A 18 -31.87 33.15 -48.58
CA LEU A 18 -30.49 33.64 -48.48
C LEU A 18 -29.66 33.21 -49.70
N VAL A 19 -29.18 34.21 -50.42
CA VAL A 19 -28.37 34.04 -51.63
C VAL A 19 -26.89 34.27 -51.31
N VAL A 20 -26.03 33.31 -51.67
CA VAL A 20 -24.57 33.40 -51.44
C VAL A 20 -23.93 34.36 -52.43
N ARG A 21 -23.25 35.39 -51.92
CA ARG A 21 -22.38 36.30 -52.69
C ARG A 21 -20.93 35.83 -52.67
N GLY A 22 -20.47 35.26 -51.56
CA GLY A 22 -19.14 34.69 -51.41
C GLY A 22 -18.92 34.10 -50.02
N PHE A 23 -17.79 33.43 -49.83
CA PHE A 23 -17.36 32.92 -48.54
C PHE A 23 -15.83 32.84 -48.45
N ASP A 24 -15.33 32.98 -47.22
CA ASP A 24 -13.98 32.59 -46.82
C ASP A 24 -14.09 31.45 -45.79
N GLY A 25 -13.64 30.27 -46.18
CA GLY A 25 -13.65 29.05 -45.38
C GLY A 25 -12.27 28.70 -44.83
N GLN A 26 -12.24 28.25 -43.59
CA GLN A 26 -11.08 27.67 -42.94
C GLN A 26 -11.47 26.29 -42.41
N GLU A 27 -10.68 25.27 -42.72
CA GLU A 27 -10.84 23.91 -42.19
C GLU A 27 -9.48 23.42 -41.65
N THR A 28 -9.50 22.72 -40.51
CA THR A 28 -8.32 22.18 -39.82
C THR A 28 -8.56 20.75 -39.36
N LEU A 29 -7.50 19.92 -39.35
CA LEU A 29 -7.53 18.64 -38.66
C LEU A 29 -7.48 18.94 -37.15
N SER A 30 -8.55 18.62 -36.43
CA SER A 30 -8.76 19.07 -35.04
C SER A 30 -8.73 20.60 -34.89
N SER A 31 -8.39 21.09 -33.69
CA SER A 31 -8.31 22.52 -33.38
C SER A 31 -6.93 23.12 -33.67
N GLU A 32 -6.89 24.20 -34.46
CA GLU A 32 -5.69 25.00 -34.72
C GLU A 32 -6.04 26.50 -34.82
N ARG A 33 -5.05 27.40 -34.96
CA ARG A 33 -5.27 28.84 -35.17
C ARG A 33 -4.76 29.28 -36.54
N ILE A 34 -5.68 29.58 -37.46
CA ILE A 34 -5.37 30.13 -38.78
C ILE A 34 -5.48 31.66 -38.72
N ASN A 35 -4.42 32.35 -39.16
CA ASN A 35 -4.36 33.83 -39.17
C ASN A 35 -4.74 34.49 -37.82
N GLY A 36 -4.44 33.81 -36.71
CA GLY A 36 -4.76 34.24 -35.34
C GLY A 36 -6.19 33.91 -34.86
N GLN A 37 -7.12 33.53 -35.73
CA GLN A 37 -8.45 33.07 -35.33
C GLN A 37 -8.45 31.57 -35.00
N PRO A 38 -9.22 31.12 -34.00
CA PRO A 38 -9.38 29.70 -33.72
C PRO A 38 -10.30 29.04 -34.77
N CYS A 39 -9.90 27.86 -35.25
CA CYS A 39 -10.69 26.98 -36.09
C CYS A 39 -10.73 25.61 -35.41
N HIS A 40 -11.93 25.11 -35.12
CA HIS A 40 -12.15 23.88 -34.37
C HIS A 40 -12.67 22.76 -35.28
N GLY A 41 -11.99 22.57 -36.41
CA GLY A 41 -12.39 21.66 -37.50
C GLY A 41 -12.82 22.44 -38.74
N PHE A 42 -13.81 23.32 -38.62
CA PHE A 42 -14.15 24.29 -39.68
C PHE A 42 -14.71 25.60 -39.15
N ARG A 43 -14.55 26.67 -39.94
CA ARG A 43 -15.08 28.01 -39.72
C ARG A 43 -15.25 28.71 -41.06
N TYR A 44 -16.49 29.04 -41.43
CA TYR A 44 -16.82 29.70 -42.68
C TYR A 44 -17.43 31.07 -42.39
N GLN A 45 -16.85 32.13 -42.95
CA GLN A 45 -17.46 33.45 -42.99
C GLN A 45 -18.19 33.59 -44.33
N LEU A 46 -19.52 33.74 -44.30
CA LEU A 46 -20.35 33.88 -45.50
C LEU A 46 -20.81 35.33 -45.70
N GLU A 47 -20.76 35.79 -46.95
CA GLU A 47 -21.45 36.99 -47.43
C GLU A 47 -22.73 36.59 -48.16
N LEU A 48 -23.86 37.14 -47.69
CA LEU A 48 -25.19 36.75 -48.09
C LEU A 48 -26.03 37.98 -48.50
N ALA A 49 -27.09 37.73 -49.26
CA ALA A 49 -28.11 38.72 -49.60
C ALA A 49 -29.51 38.10 -49.47
N SER A 50 -30.49 38.89 -49.05
CA SER A 50 -31.91 38.50 -49.04
C SER A 50 -32.79 39.63 -49.53
N ARG A 51 -33.93 39.30 -50.12
CA ARG A 51 -35.02 40.26 -50.36
C ARG A 51 -35.76 40.64 -49.07
N LEU A 52 -35.61 39.85 -48.00
CA LEU A 52 -36.15 40.13 -46.68
C LEU A 52 -35.19 41.03 -45.88
N ALA A 53 -35.70 42.16 -45.40
CA ALA A 53 -34.96 43.12 -44.56
C ALA A 53 -35.15 42.91 -43.04
N ASN A 54 -35.93 41.89 -42.66
CA ASN A 54 -36.44 41.63 -41.32
C ASN A 54 -35.98 40.29 -40.73
N LEU A 55 -34.90 39.68 -41.25
CA LEU A 55 -34.32 38.47 -40.67
C LEU A 55 -33.72 38.80 -39.30
N THR A 56 -34.27 38.23 -38.23
CA THR A 56 -33.80 38.49 -36.86
C THR A 56 -32.73 37.48 -36.43
N PRO A 57 -31.89 37.80 -35.42
CA PRO A 57 -30.95 36.83 -34.86
C PRO A 57 -31.63 35.56 -34.32
N GLU A 58 -32.88 35.64 -33.85
CA GLU A 58 -33.65 34.50 -33.32
C GLU A 58 -33.98 33.46 -34.40
N MET A 59 -34.06 33.89 -35.67
CA MET A 59 -34.33 33.04 -36.83
C MET A 59 -33.07 32.34 -37.36
N VAL A 60 -31.87 32.72 -36.90
CA VAL A 60 -30.60 32.35 -37.55
C VAL A 60 -29.52 31.87 -36.57
N VAL A 61 -29.30 32.54 -35.44
CA VAL A 61 -28.21 32.21 -34.52
C VAL A 61 -28.50 30.90 -33.78
N ASP A 62 -27.47 30.06 -33.65
CA ASP A 62 -27.51 28.71 -33.06
C ASP A 62 -28.41 27.70 -33.81
N LYS A 63 -28.98 28.08 -34.96
CA LYS A 63 -29.67 27.19 -35.90
C LYS A 63 -28.70 26.36 -36.73
N ALA A 64 -29.15 25.18 -37.14
CA ALA A 64 -28.44 24.39 -38.14
C ALA A 64 -28.46 25.11 -39.50
N ALA A 65 -27.34 25.06 -40.22
CA ALA A 65 -27.21 25.70 -41.51
C ALA A 65 -26.20 24.96 -42.39
N GLU A 66 -26.33 25.13 -43.70
CA GLU A 66 -25.60 24.32 -44.68
C GLU A 66 -25.20 25.12 -45.91
N LEU A 67 -23.90 25.12 -46.22
CA LEU A 67 -23.33 25.65 -47.46
C LEU A 67 -23.12 24.49 -48.44
N THR A 68 -23.66 24.60 -49.65
CA THR A 68 -23.48 23.62 -50.75
C THR A 68 -22.81 24.27 -51.95
N LEU A 69 -21.91 23.52 -52.59
CA LEU A 69 -21.18 23.89 -53.81
C LEU A 69 -21.46 22.87 -54.90
N TYR A 70 -21.95 23.37 -56.03
CA TYR A 70 -22.26 22.63 -57.24
C TYR A 70 -21.24 22.95 -58.33
N ARG A 71 -20.83 21.93 -59.08
CA ARG A 71 -20.01 22.03 -60.29
C ARG A 71 -20.73 21.28 -61.40
N ASP A 72 -21.02 21.97 -62.50
CA ASP A 72 -21.76 21.44 -63.64
C ASP A 72 -23.09 20.78 -63.20
N ASP A 73 -23.82 21.51 -62.35
CA ASP A 73 -25.07 21.14 -61.66
C ASP A 73 -25.00 19.89 -60.74
N MET A 74 -23.83 19.27 -60.57
CA MET A 74 -23.59 18.20 -59.59
C MET A 74 -23.13 18.78 -58.25
N LEU A 75 -23.70 18.31 -57.14
CA LEU A 75 -23.23 18.64 -55.79
C LEU A 75 -21.84 18.01 -55.55
N VAL A 76 -20.82 18.84 -55.32
CA VAL A 76 -19.43 18.37 -55.11
C VAL A 76 -18.88 18.68 -53.72
N GLN A 77 -19.49 19.60 -52.96
CA GLN A 77 -19.14 19.86 -51.56
C GLN A 77 -20.35 20.33 -50.77
N ARG A 78 -20.39 19.92 -49.50
CA ARG A 78 -21.38 20.30 -48.50
C ARG A 78 -20.67 20.59 -47.18
N VAL A 79 -21.02 21.69 -46.52
CA VAL A 79 -20.54 22.08 -45.20
C VAL A 79 -21.77 22.38 -44.34
N ASN A 80 -22.24 21.37 -43.63
CA ASN A 80 -23.25 21.49 -42.58
C ASN A 80 -22.59 21.94 -41.25
N GLY A 81 -23.26 22.80 -40.50
CA GLY A 81 -22.81 23.33 -39.20
C GLY A 81 -23.92 24.10 -38.47
N ILE A 82 -23.54 24.95 -37.52
CA ILE A 82 -24.43 25.89 -36.82
C ILE A 82 -23.97 27.34 -37.01
N VAL A 83 -24.89 28.30 -36.94
CA VAL A 83 -24.54 29.73 -37.08
C VAL A 83 -24.09 30.32 -35.74
N ARG A 84 -22.80 30.61 -35.61
CA ARG A 84 -22.18 31.19 -34.40
C ARG A 84 -22.45 32.67 -34.22
N ARG A 85 -22.55 33.40 -35.32
CA ARG A 85 -22.69 34.86 -35.39
C ARG A 85 -23.50 35.21 -36.62
N PHE A 86 -24.41 36.17 -36.50
CA PHE A 86 -25.17 36.77 -37.58
C PHE A 86 -24.99 38.29 -37.54
N THR A 87 -25.00 38.96 -38.68
CA THR A 87 -24.83 40.41 -38.79
C THR A 87 -25.61 40.91 -40.01
N GLN A 88 -26.58 41.80 -39.78
CA GLN A 88 -27.25 42.57 -40.83
C GLN A 88 -26.36 43.76 -41.22
N GLY A 89 -26.12 43.91 -42.52
CA GLY A 89 -25.41 45.05 -43.12
C GLY A 89 -26.39 46.01 -43.80
N ASP A 90 -25.88 46.74 -44.80
CA ASP A 90 -26.66 47.73 -45.53
C ASP A 90 -27.80 47.11 -46.36
N THR A 91 -28.88 47.87 -46.54
CA THR A 91 -29.95 47.57 -47.50
C THR A 91 -29.68 48.32 -48.82
N GLY A 92 -29.46 47.57 -49.89
CA GLY A 92 -29.34 48.06 -51.26
C GLY A 92 -30.70 48.27 -51.94
N HIS A 93 -30.71 48.30 -53.29
CA HIS A 93 -31.94 48.61 -54.04
C HIS A 93 -32.98 47.48 -54.02
N HIS A 94 -32.58 46.21 -54.19
CA HIS A 94 -33.50 45.07 -54.12
C HIS A 94 -33.18 44.04 -53.03
N HIS A 95 -32.05 44.18 -52.32
CA HIS A 95 -31.59 43.21 -51.32
C HIS A 95 -30.99 43.88 -50.08
N THR A 96 -31.20 43.27 -48.91
CA THR A 96 -30.43 43.53 -47.69
C THR A 96 -29.26 42.57 -47.61
N PHE A 97 -28.08 43.09 -47.28
CA PHE A 97 -26.88 42.27 -47.11
C PHE A 97 -26.78 41.73 -45.70
N TYR A 98 -26.34 40.48 -45.59
CA TYR A 98 -26.10 39.81 -44.32
C TYR A 98 -24.73 39.14 -44.36
N SER A 99 -24.12 38.94 -43.19
CA SER A 99 -22.98 38.06 -43.05
C SER A 99 -23.12 37.20 -41.81
N LEU A 100 -22.58 35.98 -41.87
CA LEU A 100 -22.62 35.06 -40.74
C LEU A 100 -21.38 34.19 -40.66
N THR A 101 -21.16 33.62 -39.49
CA THR A 101 -20.08 32.67 -39.23
C THR A 101 -20.68 31.30 -38.97
N LEU A 102 -20.43 30.34 -39.87
CA LEU A 102 -20.82 28.93 -39.76
C LEU A 102 -19.67 28.14 -39.12
N VAL A 103 -19.97 27.32 -38.11
CA VAL A 103 -18.99 26.55 -37.30
C VAL A 103 -19.57 25.17 -36.95
N PRO A 104 -18.78 24.17 -36.52
CA PRO A 104 -19.33 22.93 -35.98
C PRO A 104 -20.09 23.15 -34.68
N ALA A 105 -21.07 22.29 -34.40
CA ALA A 105 -21.80 22.27 -33.13
C ALA A 105 -20.87 22.14 -31.91
N LEU A 106 -19.68 21.53 -32.11
CA LEU A 106 -18.57 21.47 -31.15
C LEU A 106 -18.21 22.82 -30.52
N GLU A 107 -18.36 23.95 -31.23
CA GLU A 107 -18.08 25.28 -30.65
C GLU A 107 -18.99 25.64 -29.47
N ARG A 108 -20.14 24.97 -29.28
CA ARG A 108 -21.00 25.16 -28.09
C ARG A 108 -20.25 24.88 -26.78
N LEU A 109 -19.30 23.95 -26.78
CA LEU A 109 -18.44 23.65 -25.62
C LEU A 109 -17.58 24.85 -25.18
N SER A 110 -17.34 25.84 -26.05
CA SER A 110 -16.62 27.07 -25.67
C SER A 110 -17.44 28.00 -24.76
N LEU A 111 -18.76 27.78 -24.67
CA LEU A 111 -19.70 28.64 -23.95
C LEU A 111 -19.91 28.20 -22.49
N ARG A 112 -19.55 26.97 -22.13
CA ARG A 112 -19.68 26.45 -20.77
C ARG A 112 -18.30 26.27 -20.14
N HIS A 113 -18.18 26.73 -18.89
CA HIS A 113 -16.96 26.72 -18.09
C HIS A 113 -17.26 26.06 -16.75
N ASN A 114 -16.43 25.10 -16.31
CA ASN A 114 -16.78 24.20 -15.21
C ASN A 114 -15.59 23.84 -14.33
N SER A 115 -15.91 23.33 -13.13
CA SER A 115 -15.00 22.55 -12.29
C SER A 115 -15.75 21.28 -11.86
N ARG A 116 -15.25 20.11 -12.26
CA ARG A 116 -15.88 18.81 -11.96
C ARG A 116 -14.91 17.64 -12.09
N ILE A 117 -15.30 16.51 -11.50
CA ILE A 117 -14.51 15.30 -11.40
C ILE A 117 -15.14 14.20 -12.27
N PHE A 118 -14.29 13.48 -13.02
CA PHE A 118 -14.60 12.22 -13.67
C PHE A 118 -13.78 11.11 -12.99
N GLN A 119 -14.39 9.95 -12.79
CA GLN A 119 -13.78 8.82 -12.08
C GLN A 119 -14.14 7.52 -12.77
N LEU A 120 -13.15 6.65 -12.93
CA LEU A 120 -13.30 5.35 -13.59
C LEU A 120 -13.88 5.49 -15.01
N ASN A 121 -13.49 6.54 -15.72
CA ASN A 121 -13.86 6.75 -17.12
C ASN A 121 -12.64 6.71 -18.04
N THR A 122 -12.83 6.19 -19.25
CA THR A 122 -11.87 6.38 -20.36
C THR A 122 -12.04 7.78 -20.96
N VAL A 123 -11.02 8.29 -21.67
CA VAL A 123 -11.14 9.59 -22.35
C VAL A 123 -12.27 9.62 -23.40
N PRO A 124 -12.47 8.60 -24.26
CA PRO A 124 -13.62 8.56 -25.16
C PRO A 124 -14.99 8.68 -24.47
N GLU A 125 -15.16 8.10 -23.28
CA GLU A 125 -16.38 8.29 -22.47
C GLU A 125 -16.52 9.74 -21.98
N ILE A 126 -15.43 10.34 -21.45
CA ILE A 126 -15.45 11.74 -21.00
C ILE A 126 -15.80 12.68 -22.15
N LEU A 127 -15.19 12.48 -23.33
CA LEU A 127 -15.50 13.25 -24.54
C LEU A 127 -16.96 13.05 -24.98
N SER A 128 -17.48 11.81 -24.90
CA SER A 128 -18.89 11.51 -25.19
C SER A 128 -19.85 12.27 -24.26
N ILE A 129 -19.57 12.29 -22.94
CA ILE A 129 -20.39 13.03 -21.96
C ILE A 129 -20.41 14.53 -22.29
N LEU A 130 -19.26 15.12 -22.62
CA LEU A 130 -19.16 16.54 -22.99
C LEU A 130 -20.01 16.86 -24.24
N LEU A 131 -19.94 16.01 -25.27
CA LEU A 131 -20.69 16.18 -26.52
C LEU A 131 -22.21 16.06 -26.31
N GLN A 132 -22.64 14.99 -25.61
CA GLN A 132 -24.06 14.72 -25.35
C GLN A 132 -24.71 15.82 -24.49
N GLU A 133 -23.98 16.38 -23.50
CA GLU A 133 -24.46 17.50 -22.69
C GLU A 133 -24.73 18.79 -23.49
N MET A 134 -24.15 18.93 -24.70
CA MET A 134 -24.43 20.02 -25.66
C MET A 134 -25.35 19.60 -26.82
N GLY A 135 -25.96 18.41 -26.73
CA GLY A 135 -26.85 17.87 -27.77
C GLY A 135 -26.13 17.41 -29.04
N ILE A 136 -24.82 17.14 -28.97
CA ILE A 136 -24.03 16.66 -30.11
C ILE A 136 -24.02 15.13 -30.05
N ASN A 137 -24.86 14.50 -30.87
CA ASN A 137 -25.05 13.04 -30.88
C ASN A 137 -24.34 12.36 -32.06
N ASP A 138 -24.07 13.09 -33.15
CA ASP A 138 -23.39 12.57 -34.34
C ASP A 138 -21.87 12.58 -34.15
N TYR A 139 -21.34 11.55 -33.48
CA TYR A 139 -19.90 11.33 -33.35
C TYR A 139 -19.54 9.83 -33.36
N ALA A 140 -18.30 9.51 -33.74
CA ALA A 140 -17.78 8.14 -33.74
C ALA A 140 -16.27 8.07 -33.44
N PHE A 141 -15.83 6.94 -32.91
CA PHE A 141 -14.43 6.69 -32.49
C PHE A 141 -13.79 5.60 -33.36
N ALA A 142 -12.89 5.99 -34.27
CA ALA A 142 -12.14 5.10 -35.15
C ALA A 142 -10.70 4.87 -34.61
N LEU A 143 -10.63 4.26 -33.43
CA LEU A 143 -9.39 4.09 -32.67
C LEU A 143 -8.73 2.73 -32.93
N THR A 144 -7.40 2.70 -32.87
CA THR A 144 -6.56 1.50 -32.97
C THR A 144 -6.00 1.07 -31.62
N ARG A 145 -5.98 1.97 -30.62
CA ARG A 145 -5.54 1.74 -29.24
C ARG A 145 -6.68 1.91 -28.24
N ASP A 146 -6.77 0.99 -27.29
CA ASP A 146 -7.60 1.16 -26.10
C ASP A 146 -7.07 2.27 -25.20
N CYS A 147 -7.92 3.26 -24.89
CA CYS A 147 -7.60 4.33 -23.95
C CYS A 147 -7.73 3.82 -22.50
N ALA A 148 -6.72 4.05 -21.67
CA ALA A 148 -6.75 3.61 -20.27
C ALA A 148 -7.85 4.34 -19.47
N GLN A 149 -8.52 3.59 -18.60
CA GLN A 149 -9.49 4.14 -17.65
C GLN A 149 -8.75 4.99 -16.60
N ARG A 150 -9.19 6.24 -16.39
CA ARG A 150 -8.59 7.16 -15.42
C ARG A 150 -9.25 7.00 -14.06
N GLU A 151 -8.48 6.66 -13.01
CA GLU A 151 -8.97 6.61 -11.61
C GLU A 151 -9.57 7.97 -11.20
N PHE A 152 -8.96 9.05 -11.66
CA PHE A 152 -9.34 10.43 -11.33
C PHE A 152 -8.95 11.35 -12.49
N CYS A 153 -9.89 12.14 -13.00
CA CYS A 153 -9.57 13.21 -13.96
C CYS A 153 -10.45 14.42 -13.72
N VAL A 154 -9.85 15.59 -13.58
CA VAL A 154 -10.53 16.82 -13.20
C VAL A 154 -10.55 17.80 -14.37
N GLN A 155 -11.75 18.29 -14.68
CA GLN A 155 -11.95 19.55 -15.40
C GLN A 155 -11.86 20.66 -14.35
N TYR A 156 -10.91 21.58 -14.45
CA TYR A 156 -10.71 22.59 -13.39
C TYR A 156 -10.56 24.00 -13.95
N ARG A 157 -11.59 24.85 -13.75
CA ARG A 157 -11.61 26.26 -14.17
C ARG A 157 -11.21 26.46 -15.65
N GLU A 158 -11.73 25.59 -16.51
CA GLU A 158 -11.50 25.59 -17.95
C GLU A 158 -12.84 25.43 -18.69
N THR A 159 -12.92 25.83 -19.98
CA THR A 159 -14.13 25.55 -20.78
C THR A 159 -14.24 24.05 -21.06
N ASP A 160 -15.43 23.57 -21.42
CA ASP A 160 -15.57 22.19 -21.88
C ASP A 160 -14.73 21.95 -23.14
N LEU A 161 -14.58 22.95 -24.00
CA LEU A 161 -13.81 22.85 -25.24
C LEU A 161 -12.31 22.76 -24.99
N ASP A 162 -11.79 23.54 -24.03
CA ASP A 162 -10.39 23.47 -23.62
C ASP A 162 -10.08 22.11 -22.99
N PHE A 163 -10.96 21.63 -22.11
CA PHE A 163 -10.87 20.30 -21.49
C PHE A 163 -10.90 19.19 -22.53
N PHE A 164 -11.85 19.26 -23.47
CA PHE A 164 -12.00 18.34 -24.60
C PHE A 164 -10.73 18.28 -25.45
N HIS A 165 -10.19 19.43 -25.88
CA HIS A 165 -8.96 19.46 -26.69
C HIS A 165 -7.73 18.99 -25.91
N ARG A 166 -7.65 19.31 -24.62
CA ARG A 166 -6.58 18.86 -23.73
C ARG A 166 -6.57 17.33 -23.63
N LEU A 167 -7.71 16.72 -23.32
CA LEU A 167 -7.82 15.27 -23.21
C LEU A 167 -7.59 14.55 -24.55
N ALA A 168 -8.14 15.06 -25.64
CA ALA A 168 -7.91 14.51 -26.98
C ALA A 168 -6.41 14.53 -27.32
N ALA A 169 -5.72 15.66 -27.12
CA ALA A 169 -4.30 15.78 -27.39
C ALA A 169 -3.41 14.94 -26.43
N GLU A 170 -3.80 14.78 -25.16
CA GLU A 170 -3.13 13.89 -24.20
C GLU A 170 -3.14 12.42 -24.69
N GLU A 171 -4.27 11.91 -25.17
CA GLU A 171 -4.39 10.55 -25.70
C GLU A 171 -3.96 10.42 -27.18
N GLY A 172 -3.52 11.51 -27.81
CA GLY A 172 -3.10 11.54 -29.21
C GLY A 172 -4.23 11.46 -30.23
N LEU A 173 -5.47 11.65 -29.77
CA LEU A 173 -6.67 11.69 -30.60
C LEU A 173 -6.70 12.97 -31.45
N VAL A 174 -7.00 12.80 -32.73
CA VAL A 174 -7.37 13.87 -33.65
C VAL A 174 -8.82 13.68 -34.07
N TYR A 175 -9.49 14.75 -34.48
CA TYR A 175 -10.84 14.68 -35.02
C TYR A 175 -10.99 15.41 -36.36
N SER A 176 -11.91 14.92 -37.18
CA SER A 176 -12.36 15.53 -38.44
C SER A 176 -13.89 15.47 -38.54
N PHE A 177 -14.47 16.05 -39.59
CA PHE A 177 -15.91 16.09 -39.82
C PHE A 177 -16.29 15.44 -41.14
N ILE A 178 -17.26 14.54 -41.10
CA ILE A 178 -17.98 14.05 -42.28
C ILE A 178 -19.27 14.86 -42.39
N HIS A 179 -19.52 15.51 -43.54
CA HIS A 179 -20.73 16.30 -43.76
C HIS A 179 -21.69 15.54 -44.66
N GLU A 180 -22.88 15.28 -44.13
CA GLU A 180 -23.99 14.59 -44.79
C GLU A 180 -25.16 15.58 -44.94
N GLU A 181 -26.27 15.17 -45.55
CA GLU A 181 -27.46 16.02 -45.67
C GLU A 181 -28.01 16.40 -44.30
N GLY A 182 -28.03 17.70 -44.00
CA GLY A 182 -28.60 18.23 -42.74
C GLY A 182 -27.78 17.94 -41.47
N LYS A 183 -26.67 17.21 -41.53
CA LYS A 183 -25.83 16.88 -40.35
C LYS A 183 -24.33 16.86 -40.63
N HIS A 184 -23.54 16.99 -39.57
CA HIS A 184 -22.08 16.84 -39.60
C HIS A 184 -21.64 15.91 -38.46
N THR A 185 -21.00 14.80 -38.82
CA THR A 185 -20.57 13.75 -37.90
C THR A 185 -19.11 13.97 -37.50
N LEU A 186 -18.84 14.04 -36.19
CA LEU A 186 -17.51 14.23 -35.61
C LEU A 186 -16.78 12.88 -35.47
N ILE A 187 -15.72 12.67 -36.25
CA ILE A 187 -14.97 11.40 -36.25
C ILE A 187 -13.64 11.58 -35.53
N PHE A 188 -13.39 10.79 -34.48
CA PHE A 188 -12.10 10.72 -33.80
C PHE A 188 -11.23 9.61 -34.37
N SER A 189 -9.91 9.80 -34.39
CA SER A 189 -8.92 8.79 -34.80
C SER A 189 -7.61 8.98 -34.04
N ASP A 190 -6.86 7.90 -33.83
CA ASP A 190 -5.52 7.91 -33.20
C ASP A 190 -4.39 7.49 -34.15
N ALA A 191 -4.74 7.05 -35.37
CA ALA A 191 -3.85 6.53 -36.39
C ALA A 191 -4.23 7.08 -37.77
N SER A 192 -3.24 7.20 -38.67
CA SER A 192 -3.48 7.74 -40.02
C SER A 192 -4.20 6.74 -40.93
N GLU A 193 -4.03 5.45 -40.64
CA GLU A 193 -4.68 4.31 -41.28
C GLU A 193 -6.20 4.44 -41.24
N SER A 194 -6.77 4.81 -40.07
CA SER A 194 -8.21 5.00 -39.83
C SER A 194 -8.86 6.15 -40.62
N LEU A 195 -8.06 7.08 -41.16
CA LEU A 195 -8.57 8.25 -41.88
C LEU A 195 -9.08 7.87 -43.29
N PRO A 196 -10.13 8.53 -43.81
CA PRO A 196 -10.64 8.29 -45.16
C PRO A 196 -9.63 8.65 -46.26
N LYS A 197 -9.79 8.06 -47.45
CA LYS A 197 -9.02 8.34 -48.66
C LYS A 197 -9.94 8.61 -49.85
N LEU A 198 -9.61 9.60 -50.68
CA LEU A 198 -10.30 9.82 -51.96
C LEU A 198 -10.03 8.64 -52.92
N GLY A 199 -11.07 8.18 -53.62
CA GLY A 199 -10.96 7.06 -54.55
C GLY A 199 -10.17 7.36 -55.83
N GLU A 200 -10.27 8.61 -56.32
CA GLU A 200 -9.58 9.07 -57.53
C GLU A 200 -8.35 9.93 -57.17
N PRO A 201 -7.23 9.79 -57.91
CA PRO A 201 -6.04 10.63 -57.73
C PRO A 201 -6.29 12.06 -58.19
N ILE A 202 -5.52 13.01 -57.65
CA ILE A 202 -5.58 14.42 -58.05
C ILE A 202 -4.37 14.75 -58.94
N PRO A 203 -4.57 15.20 -60.19
CA PRO A 203 -3.48 15.57 -61.07
C PRO A 203 -2.83 16.90 -60.65
N TYR A 204 -1.52 16.99 -60.86
CA TYR A 204 -0.75 18.21 -60.73
C TYR A 204 -0.58 18.90 -62.08
N ASN A 205 -1.02 20.16 -62.21
CA ASN A 205 -0.93 20.91 -63.46
C ASN A 205 -0.58 22.39 -63.25
N THR A 206 0.59 22.78 -63.78
CA THR A 206 1.12 24.16 -63.76
C THR A 206 0.97 24.90 -65.10
N LEU A 207 0.36 24.29 -66.12
CA LEU A 207 0.28 24.87 -67.47
C LEU A 207 -0.70 26.04 -67.53
N ALA A 208 -0.16 27.25 -67.66
CA ALA A 208 -0.93 28.45 -67.96
C ALA A 208 -1.50 28.39 -69.39
N GLY A 209 -2.70 27.81 -69.54
CA GLY A 209 -3.45 27.78 -70.81
C GLY A 209 -4.11 26.45 -71.17
N GLY A 210 -3.87 25.36 -70.41
CA GLY A 210 -4.56 24.09 -70.61
C GLY A 210 -5.91 24.04 -69.88
N MET A 211 -7.02 23.90 -70.62
CA MET A 211 -8.32 23.58 -70.01
C MET A 211 -8.36 22.09 -69.62
N ILE A 212 -7.93 21.77 -68.41
CA ILE A 212 -8.30 20.49 -67.77
C ILE A 212 -9.72 20.62 -67.22
N GLU A 213 -10.61 19.71 -67.61
CA GLU A 213 -12.00 19.69 -67.16
C GLU A 213 -12.15 19.20 -65.71
N SER A 214 -11.23 18.36 -65.23
CA SER A 214 -11.15 17.89 -63.85
C SER A 214 -10.56 18.95 -62.88
N PRO A 215 -10.84 18.87 -61.58
CA PRO A 215 -10.09 19.63 -60.57
C PRO A 215 -8.63 19.16 -60.46
N TYR A 216 -7.69 20.07 -60.19
CA TYR A 216 -6.25 19.81 -60.18
C TYR A 216 -5.51 20.64 -59.12
N ILE A 217 -4.30 20.22 -58.73
CA ILE A 217 -3.39 21.02 -57.90
C ILE A 217 -2.51 21.87 -58.82
N SER A 218 -2.50 23.18 -58.60
CA SER A 218 -1.85 24.18 -59.46
C SER A 218 -0.50 24.66 -58.96
N ALA A 219 -0.21 24.44 -57.68
CA ALA A 219 1.09 24.70 -57.06
C ALA A 219 1.27 23.79 -55.84
N LEU A 220 2.50 23.32 -55.63
CA LEU A 220 2.91 22.56 -54.44
C LEU A 220 4.32 23.02 -54.02
N SER A 221 4.57 23.06 -52.72
CA SER A 221 5.88 23.40 -52.15
C SER A 221 6.11 22.55 -50.92
N VAL A 222 7.20 21.80 -50.88
CA VAL A 222 7.55 20.87 -49.80
C VAL A 222 8.55 21.53 -48.86
N HIS A 223 8.31 21.42 -47.56
CA HIS A 223 9.15 21.99 -46.51
C HIS A 223 9.70 20.87 -45.63
N THR A 224 10.98 20.95 -45.29
CA THR A 224 11.65 20.02 -44.38
C THR A 224 12.47 20.83 -43.38
N GLN A 225 12.37 20.49 -42.09
CA GLN A 225 13.11 21.17 -41.03
C GLN A 225 13.56 20.19 -39.95
N SER A 226 14.64 20.54 -39.24
CA SER A 226 15.10 19.80 -38.07
C SER A 226 14.12 19.95 -36.91
N GLU A 227 13.71 18.84 -36.31
CA GLU A 227 12.86 18.81 -35.13
C GLU A 227 13.49 17.96 -34.02
N VAL A 228 12.82 17.84 -32.87
CA VAL A 228 13.13 16.88 -31.80
C VAL A 228 13.39 15.49 -32.39
N SER A 229 14.47 14.84 -31.97
CA SER A 229 14.88 13.51 -32.47
C SER A 229 14.42 12.36 -31.58
N GLN A 230 14.29 12.58 -30.28
CA GLN A 230 13.79 11.60 -29.32
C GLN A 230 13.07 12.27 -28.15
N THR A 231 12.11 11.58 -27.57
CA THR A 231 11.47 11.97 -26.30
C THR A 231 11.88 11.02 -25.20
N ALA A 232 12.05 11.54 -23.98
CA ALA A 232 12.30 10.76 -22.77
C ALA A 232 11.36 11.24 -21.65
N LEU A 233 10.40 10.40 -21.26
CA LEU A 233 9.42 10.69 -20.21
C LEU A 233 9.67 9.82 -18.98
N GLN A 234 9.39 10.35 -17.79
CA GLN A 234 9.49 9.63 -16.51
C GLN A 234 8.36 10.02 -15.56
N ASP A 235 7.93 9.10 -14.69
CA ASP A 235 6.90 9.37 -13.67
C ASP A 235 7.17 8.55 -12.40
N TYR A 236 6.52 8.91 -11.30
CA TYR A 236 6.63 8.26 -10.01
C TYR A 236 5.31 7.59 -9.61
N SER A 237 5.40 6.41 -9.01
CA SER A 237 4.27 5.78 -8.31
C SER A 237 4.71 5.37 -6.91
N PHE A 238 3.97 5.81 -5.89
CA PHE A 238 4.22 5.39 -4.52
C PHE A 238 3.94 3.90 -4.28
N LYS A 239 3.18 3.24 -5.18
CA LYS A 239 2.97 1.78 -5.20
C LYS A 239 4.16 1.01 -5.79
N LYS A 240 5.05 1.67 -6.54
CA LYS A 240 6.29 1.09 -7.11
C LYS A 240 7.46 2.11 -7.01
N PRO A 241 7.87 2.52 -5.80
CA PRO A 241 8.68 3.73 -5.60
C PRO A 241 10.11 3.63 -6.14
N ALA A 242 10.64 2.42 -6.35
CA ALA A 242 11.95 2.19 -6.97
C ALA A 242 11.90 2.12 -8.51
N TYR A 243 10.70 2.16 -9.12
CA TYR A 243 10.52 2.07 -10.56
C TYR A 243 10.21 3.47 -11.13
N SER A 244 11.05 3.95 -12.03
CA SER A 244 11.02 5.33 -12.57
C SER A 244 10.06 5.53 -13.75
N PHE A 245 9.39 4.46 -14.21
CA PHE A 245 8.50 4.49 -15.38
C PHE A 245 9.14 5.20 -16.58
N ALA A 246 10.45 5.01 -16.79
CA ALA A 246 11.18 5.69 -17.85
C ALA A 246 10.82 5.10 -19.21
N GLN A 247 10.29 5.94 -20.11
CA GLN A 247 9.89 5.55 -21.46
C GLN A 247 10.52 6.50 -22.49
N GLN A 248 10.91 5.95 -23.63
CA GLN A 248 11.54 6.69 -24.72
C GLN A 248 10.88 6.36 -26.06
N ALA A 249 10.88 7.35 -26.96
CA ALA A 249 10.53 7.16 -28.37
C ALA A 249 11.56 7.89 -29.24
N VAL A 250 11.89 7.33 -30.40
CA VAL A 250 12.92 7.86 -31.33
C VAL A 250 12.30 8.10 -32.69
N GLY A 251 12.57 9.27 -33.27
CA GLY A 251 12.01 9.70 -34.55
C GLY A 251 12.55 8.90 -35.75
N THR A 252 11.79 8.90 -36.83
CA THR A 252 12.18 8.34 -38.12
C THR A 252 12.36 9.44 -39.18
N GLU A 253 12.95 9.09 -40.32
CA GLU A 253 13.23 10.00 -41.44
C GLU A 253 14.01 11.26 -41.00
N MET A 254 15.16 11.08 -40.35
CA MET A 254 15.99 12.15 -39.74
C MET A 254 17.35 12.37 -40.41
N ALA A 255 17.59 11.85 -41.62
CA ALA A 255 18.91 11.89 -42.26
C ALA A 255 19.47 13.31 -42.54
N TYR A 256 18.62 14.34 -42.48
CA TYR A 256 18.97 15.76 -42.63
C TYR A 256 19.26 16.48 -41.30
N GLN A 257 19.21 15.80 -40.14
CA GLN A 257 19.41 16.39 -38.81
C GLN A 257 20.30 15.52 -37.92
N GLN A 258 20.77 16.08 -36.80
CA GLN A 258 21.46 15.30 -35.77
C GLN A 258 20.45 14.45 -34.97
N PRO A 259 20.87 13.28 -34.44
CA PRO A 259 19.99 12.34 -33.74
C PRO A 259 19.82 12.64 -32.25
N ASN A 260 20.45 13.70 -31.70
CA ASN A 260 20.56 13.96 -30.26
C ASN A 260 19.80 15.22 -29.77
N TYR A 261 18.80 15.69 -30.51
CA TYR A 261 17.87 16.74 -30.07
C TYR A 261 16.77 16.13 -29.17
N GLU A 262 17.15 15.77 -27.94
CA GLU A 262 16.25 15.16 -26.96
C GLU A 262 15.25 16.16 -26.35
N HIS A 263 14.01 15.71 -26.18
CA HIS A 263 12.98 16.34 -25.36
C HIS A 263 12.72 15.50 -24.11
N PHE A 264 13.19 15.96 -22.94
CA PHE A 264 12.92 15.33 -21.64
C PHE A 264 11.79 16.06 -20.91
N ASP A 265 10.88 15.33 -20.27
CA ASP A 265 9.76 15.89 -19.51
C ASP A 265 9.31 14.95 -18.36
N ALA A 266 8.89 15.52 -17.23
CA ALA A 266 8.41 14.79 -16.06
C ALA A 266 7.49 15.69 -15.20
N PRO A 267 6.34 15.18 -14.70
CA PRO A 267 5.87 13.79 -14.77
C PRO A 267 5.23 13.43 -16.11
N GLY A 268 5.48 12.20 -16.58
CA GLY A 268 4.92 11.65 -17.82
C GLY A 268 3.42 11.36 -17.79
N ARG A 269 2.79 11.32 -16.60
CA ARG A 269 1.35 11.06 -16.35
C ARG A 269 0.86 9.66 -16.75
N TYR A 270 1.66 8.63 -16.44
CA TYR A 270 1.27 7.23 -16.62
C TYR A 270 1.83 6.38 -15.47
N LYS A 271 1.13 5.28 -15.14
CA LYS A 271 1.50 4.37 -14.03
C LYS A 271 1.75 2.93 -14.51
N ASP A 272 1.89 2.75 -15.82
CA ASP A 272 2.20 1.51 -16.53
C ASP A 272 2.99 1.81 -17.81
N ASP A 273 3.65 0.78 -18.36
CA ASP A 273 4.55 0.94 -19.52
C ASP A 273 3.83 0.97 -20.87
N VAL A 274 2.58 0.51 -20.96
CA VAL A 274 1.81 0.51 -22.22
C VAL A 274 1.35 1.93 -22.51
N SER A 275 0.70 2.57 -21.54
CA SER A 275 0.32 3.99 -21.60
C SER A 275 1.55 4.88 -21.76
N GLY A 276 2.65 4.59 -21.05
CA GLY A 276 3.87 5.39 -21.12
C GLY A 276 4.58 5.36 -22.47
N LYS A 277 4.60 4.20 -23.15
CA LYS A 277 5.12 4.11 -24.54
C LYS A 277 4.24 4.90 -25.51
N ALA A 278 2.91 4.77 -25.37
CA ALA A 278 1.97 5.53 -26.20
C ALA A 278 2.17 7.04 -26.02
N PHE A 279 2.22 7.54 -24.78
CA PHE A 279 2.37 8.98 -24.50
C PHE A 279 3.72 9.54 -24.97
N SER A 280 4.82 8.79 -24.82
CA SER A 280 6.12 9.16 -25.41
C SER A 280 6.05 9.27 -26.93
N GLN A 281 5.42 8.30 -27.61
CA GLN A 281 5.25 8.35 -29.07
C GLN A 281 4.34 9.52 -29.51
N ILE A 282 3.21 9.73 -28.83
CA ILE A 282 2.28 10.83 -29.12
C ILE A 282 2.97 12.19 -28.97
N ARG A 283 3.77 12.37 -27.90
CA ARG A 283 4.56 13.59 -27.69
C ARG A 283 5.60 13.77 -28.80
N LEU A 284 6.28 12.72 -29.22
CA LEU A 284 7.25 12.75 -30.31
C LEU A 284 6.59 13.09 -31.66
N ASP A 285 5.47 12.46 -31.98
CA ASP A 285 4.70 12.71 -33.21
C ASP A 285 4.26 14.18 -33.28
N TYR A 286 3.76 14.75 -32.17
CA TYR A 286 3.45 16.18 -32.06
C TYR A 286 4.66 17.06 -32.32
N LEU A 287 5.77 16.81 -31.61
CA LEU A 287 7.01 17.59 -31.75
C LEU A 287 7.64 17.47 -33.14
N ARG A 288 7.33 16.42 -33.90
CA ARG A 288 7.82 16.19 -35.27
C ARG A 288 6.79 16.45 -36.36
N ARG A 289 5.58 16.94 -36.04
CA ARG A 289 4.48 17.11 -37.01
C ARG A 289 4.83 18.07 -38.16
N ASN A 290 5.74 19.02 -37.92
CA ASN A 290 6.21 19.98 -38.91
C ASN A 290 7.51 19.56 -39.62
N ALA A 291 8.16 18.46 -39.23
CA ALA A 291 9.47 18.04 -39.76
C ALA A 291 9.48 17.83 -41.29
N ARG A 292 8.33 17.42 -41.85
CA ARG A 292 8.12 17.25 -43.30
C ARG A 292 6.67 17.56 -43.64
N THR A 293 6.44 18.70 -44.27
CA THR A 293 5.11 19.19 -44.67
C THR A 293 5.12 19.59 -46.14
N ALA A 294 3.94 19.84 -46.71
CA ALA A 294 3.81 20.54 -47.98
C ALA A 294 2.67 21.57 -47.92
N THR A 295 2.76 22.60 -48.75
CA THR A 295 1.72 23.64 -48.92
C THR A 295 1.41 23.81 -50.39
N GLY A 296 0.13 23.96 -50.76
CA GLY A 296 -0.25 24.07 -52.17
C GLY A 296 -1.51 24.89 -52.44
N LYS A 297 -1.88 24.96 -53.72
CA LYS A 297 -3.08 25.65 -54.23
C LYS A 297 -3.84 24.74 -55.19
N SER A 298 -5.16 24.75 -55.15
CA SER A 298 -6.01 23.92 -56.01
C SER A 298 -7.40 24.54 -56.24
N ASN A 299 -8.13 23.97 -57.20
CA ASN A 299 -9.57 24.16 -57.39
C ASN A 299 -10.38 22.87 -57.07
N GLN A 300 -9.79 21.90 -56.36
CA GLN A 300 -10.42 20.65 -55.94
C GLN A 300 -11.26 20.83 -54.66
N PRO A 301 -12.60 20.83 -54.73
CA PRO A 301 -13.46 20.97 -53.55
C PRO A 301 -13.41 19.78 -52.59
N LEU A 302 -12.94 18.61 -53.02
CA LEU A 302 -12.83 17.42 -52.16
C LEU A 302 -11.61 17.40 -51.23
N LEU A 303 -10.69 18.37 -51.34
CA LEU A 303 -9.61 18.53 -50.37
C LEU A 303 -10.19 19.05 -49.05
N ARG A 304 -10.19 18.20 -48.02
CA ARG A 304 -10.62 18.53 -46.65
C ARG A 304 -9.66 17.92 -45.62
N PRO A 305 -9.47 18.53 -44.44
CA PRO A 305 -8.62 17.99 -43.40
C PRO A 305 -9.07 16.61 -42.92
N GLY A 306 -8.10 15.74 -42.61
CA GLY A 306 -8.38 14.36 -42.22
C GLY A 306 -8.69 13.44 -43.40
N VAL A 307 -8.62 13.93 -44.65
CA VAL A 307 -8.76 13.11 -45.86
C VAL A 307 -7.39 12.89 -46.52
N LYS A 308 -7.12 11.66 -46.94
CA LYS A 308 -5.94 11.27 -47.73
C LYS A 308 -6.25 11.33 -49.23
N PHE A 309 -5.28 11.64 -50.07
CA PHE A 309 -5.39 11.54 -51.53
C PHE A 309 -4.05 11.15 -52.16
N ASP A 310 -4.09 10.58 -53.37
CA ASP A 310 -2.90 10.34 -54.18
C ASP A 310 -2.64 11.53 -55.12
N LEU A 311 -1.45 12.11 -55.06
CA LEU A 311 -0.98 13.06 -56.06
C LEU A 311 -0.43 12.30 -57.27
N GLN A 312 -0.76 12.75 -58.49
CA GLN A 312 -0.18 12.24 -59.73
C GLN A 312 0.23 13.38 -60.67
N GLU A 313 0.95 13.04 -61.74
CA GLU A 313 1.41 13.96 -62.80
C GLU A 313 2.41 15.05 -62.35
N HIS A 314 2.94 14.96 -61.13
CA HIS A 314 4.04 15.83 -60.70
C HIS A 314 5.36 15.40 -61.35
N LEU A 315 6.17 16.37 -61.81
CA LEU A 315 7.43 16.13 -62.53
C LEU A 315 8.54 15.53 -61.64
N ASP A 316 8.52 15.83 -60.34
CA ASP A 316 9.28 15.10 -59.33
C ASP A 316 8.44 13.94 -58.82
N ASP A 317 8.87 12.72 -59.16
CA ASP A 317 8.17 11.48 -58.84
C ASP A 317 8.09 11.20 -57.33
N THR A 318 8.99 11.77 -56.53
CA THR A 318 8.95 11.60 -55.06
C THR A 318 7.75 12.28 -54.41
N LEU A 319 7.05 13.16 -55.15
CA LEU A 319 5.81 13.81 -54.71
C LEU A 319 4.54 13.11 -55.22
N ASN A 320 4.64 12.20 -56.21
CA ASN A 320 3.55 11.36 -56.72
C ASN A 320 3.24 10.24 -55.72
N ARG A 321 2.59 10.61 -54.62
CA ARG A 321 2.38 9.75 -53.45
C ARG A 321 1.09 10.11 -52.71
N ASP A 322 0.81 9.34 -51.67
CA ASP A 322 -0.24 9.63 -50.71
C ASP A 322 0.11 10.80 -49.78
N TRP A 323 -0.84 11.72 -49.65
CA TRP A 323 -0.77 12.88 -48.77
C TRP A 323 -2.02 12.96 -47.90
N LEU A 324 -1.83 13.28 -46.62
CA LEU A 324 -2.90 13.63 -45.68
C LEU A 324 -3.05 15.15 -45.64
N VAL A 325 -4.28 15.63 -45.84
CA VAL A 325 -4.62 17.06 -45.69
C VAL A 325 -4.73 17.40 -44.20
N VAL A 326 -4.03 18.44 -43.76
CA VAL A 326 -4.00 18.93 -42.37
C VAL A 326 -4.80 20.23 -42.21
N SER A 327 -4.76 21.13 -43.19
CA SER A 327 -5.60 22.32 -43.19
C SER A 327 -5.96 22.75 -44.62
N VAL A 328 -7.09 23.44 -44.76
CA VAL A 328 -7.55 24.04 -46.02
C VAL A 328 -8.10 25.43 -45.73
N THR A 329 -7.72 26.41 -46.54
CA THR A 329 -8.38 27.72 -46.62
C THR A 329 -9.02 27.82 -48.00
N SER A 330 -10.33 27.90 -48.05
CA SER A 330 -11.14 27.95 -49.28
C SER A 330 -11.74 29.35 -49.46
N GLN A 331 -11.89 29.78 -50.71
CA GLN A 331 -12.56 31.03 -51.05
C GLN A 331 -13.50 30.80 -52.25
N GLY A 332 -14.72 31.28 -52.11
CA GLY A 332 -15.75 31.26 -53.15
C GLY A 332 -16.28 32.66 -53.42
N THR A 333 -16.46 33.03 -54.69
CA THR A 333 -17.19 34.25 -55.06
C THR A 333 -18.24 33.93 -56.11
N GLN A 334 -19.43 34.55 -55.99
CA GLN A 334 -20.56 34.38 -56.90
C GLN A 334 -21.25 35.73 -57.16
N PRO A 335 -20.63 36.64 -57.93
CA PRO A 335 -21.23 37.93 -58.26
C PRO A 335 -22.57 37.80 -59.01
N GLN A 336 -22.70 36.75 -59.82
CA GLN A 336 -23.87 36.45 -60.65
C GLN A 336 -25.12 36.04 -59.86
N ALA A 337 -25.02 35.85 -58.54
CA ALA A 337 -26.17 35.54 -57.70
C ALA A 337 -27.15 36.71 -57.56
N LEU A 338 -26.71 37.94 -57.84
CA LEU A 338 -27.54 39.14 -57.82
C LEU A 338 -27.78 39.63 -59.26
N GLU A 339 -29.04 39.85 -59.60
CA GLU A 339 -29.46 40.44 -60.89
C GLU A 339 -28.73 41.76 -61.18
N GLU A 340 -28.49 42.58 -60.14
CA GLU A 340 -27.78 43.86 -60.21
C GLU A 340 -26.26 43.73 -60.46
N ALA A 341 -25.66 42.55 -60.23
CA ALA A 341 -24.20 42.34 -60.26
C ALA A 341 -23.73 41.32 -61.31
N GLY A 342 -24.60 40.86 -62.21
CA GLY A 342 -24.31 39.85 -63.25
C GLY A 342 -23.18 40.21 -64.23
N GLY A 343 -22.70 41.46 -64.25
CA GLY A 343 -21.52 41.88 -65.03
C GLY A 343 -20.17 41.79 -64.30
N ASN A 344 -20.16 41.51 -62.99
CA ASN A 344 -18.96 41.66 -62.14
C ASN A 344 -18.05 40.41 -62.05
N GLY A 345 -18.09 39.52 -63.05
CA GLY A 345 -17.22 38.34 -63.15
C GLY A 345 -17.97 37.01 -63.19
N ALA A 346 -17.22 35.92 -63.21
CA ALA A 346 -17.73 34.54 -63.13
C ALA A 346 -17.73 34.03 -61.68
N THR A 347 -18.49 32.97 -61.40
CA THR A 347 -18.38 32.25 -60.12
C THR A 347 -17.01 31.55 -60.03
N THR A 348 -16.30 31.71 -58.92
CA THR A 348 -14.93 31.19 -58.74
C THR A 348 -14.76 30.42 -57.45
N TYR A 349 -14.15 29.23 -57.51
CA TYR A 349 -13.64 28.49 -56.35
C TYR A 349 -12.12 28.36 -56.41
N ALA A 350 -11.44 28.61 -55.29
CA ALA A 350 -10.03 28.29 -55.10
C ALA A 350 -9.76 27.91 -53.64
N ASN A 351 -8.74 27.08 -53.41
CA ASN A 351 -8.25 26.80 -52.07
C ASN A 351 -6.72 26.79 -52.00
N GLN A 352 -6.24 26.93 -50.76
CA GLN A 352 -4.87 26.70 -50.35
C GLN A 352 -4.89 25.68 -49.22
N PHE A 353 -3.87 24.83 -49.12
CA PHE A 353 -3.88 23.71 -48.17
C PHE A 353 -2.49 23.41 -47.60
N SER A 354 -2.45 22.74 -46.45
CA SER A 354 -1.25 22.13 -45.89
C SER A 354 -1.41 20.60 -45.79
N LEU A 355 -0.32 19.88 -46.07
CA LEU A 355 -0.25 18.41 -46.13
C LEU A 355 0.88 17.87 -45.26
N ILE A 356 0.75 16.60 -44.85
CA ILE A 356 1.89 15.75 -44.47
C ILE A 356 1.86 14.44 -45.29
N PRO A 357 2.98 13.71 -45.42
CA PRO A 357 2.98 12.37 -46.00
C PRO A 357 1.99 11.46 -45.26
N ALA A 358 1.12 10.74 -45.96
CA ALA A 358 -0.02 10.08 -45.32
C ALA A 358 0.36 8.93 -44.36
N HIS A 359 1.57 8.36 -44.48
CA HIS A 359 2.08 7.35 -43.55
C HIS A 359 2.51 7.91 -42.18
N ARG A 360 2.49 9.23 -41.99
CA ARG A 360 2.78 9.88 -40.70
C ARG A 360 1.50 10.31 -40.00
N THR A 361 1.44 10.10 -38.70
CA THR A 361 0.30 10.54 -37.88
C THR A 361 0.51 11.98 -37.42
N TRP A 362 -0.41 12.87 -37.79
CA TRP A 362 -0.46 14.23 -37.25
C TRP A 362 -1.03 14.21 -35.82
N ARG A 363 -0.60 15.13 -34.96
CA ARG A 363 -1.13 15.29 -33.60
C ARG A 363 -1.58 16.72 -33.33
N ALA A 364 -2.74 16.84 -32.69
CA ALA A 364 -3.26 18.09 -32.16
C ALA A 364 -2.28 18.71 -31.15
N THR A 365 -2.35 20.03 -30.96
CA THR A 365 -1.48 20.74 -30.02
C THR A 365 -1.86 20.40 -28.57
N PRO A 366 -0.95 19.85 -27.75
CA PRO A 366 -1.19 19.65 -26.32
C PRO A 366 -1.45 20.99 -25.64
N GLN A 367 -2.61 21.10 -24.98
CA GLN A 367 -2.93 22.27 -24.17
C GLN A 367 -2.27 22.18 -22.81
N ALA A 368 -1.85 23.33 -22.26
CA ALA A 368 -1.39 23.39 -20.88
C ALA A 368 -2.54 23.01 -19.95
N LYS A 369 -2.31 22.06 -19.03
CA LYS A 369 -3.31 21.70 -18.03
C LYS A 369 -3.51 22.87 -17.05
N PRO A 370 -4.76 23.24 -16.68
CA PRO A 370 -4.97 24.21 -15.63
C PRO A 370 -4.27 23.77 -14.34
N GLN A 371 -3.62 24.70 -13.66
CA GLN A 371 -2.95 24.46 -12.39
C GLN A 371 -3.79 25.01 -11.24
N VAL A 372 -3.68 24.37 -10.08
CA VAL A 372 -4.28 24.87 -8.84
C VAL A 372 -3.32 25.87 -8.19
N ASP A 373 -3.75 27.13 -8.11
CA ASP A 373 -2.96 28.28 -7.62
C ASP A 373 -2.38 28.09 -6.19
N GLY A 374 -3.03 27.27 -5.37
CA GLY A 374 -2.63 26.99 -3.99
C GLY A 374 -3.49 25.91 -3.32
N PRO A 375 -3.22 25.57 -2.04
CA PRO A 375 -3.99 24.56 -1.33
C PRO A 375 -5.47 24.95 -1.15
N MET A 376 -6.34 23.94 -1.08
CA MET A 376 -7.78 24.09 -0.88
C MET A 376 -8.23 23.41 0.41
N ILE A 377 -9.40 23.81 0.89
CA ILE A 377 -10.15 23.05 1.89
C ILE A 377 -10.96 21.95 1.21
N ALA A 378 -10.96 20.76 1.80
CA ALA A 378 -11.89 19.67 1.50
C ALA A 378 -12.42 19.06 2.80
N THR A 379 -13.56 18.38 2.72
CA THR A 379 -14.11 17.58 3.82
C THR A 379 -13.79 16.10 3.59
N VAL A 380 -13.41 15.38 4.63
CA VAL A 380 -13.19 13.92 4.54
C VAL A 380 -14.54 13.20 4.52
N VAL A 381 -14.71 12.25 3.61
CA VAL A 381 -15.97 11.54 3.37
C VAL A 381 -15.77 10.03 3.29
N GLY A 382 -16.87 9.28 3.33
CA GLY A 382 -16.88 7.82 3.31
C GLY A 382 -18.30 7.28 3.51
N PRO A 383 -18.47 5.95 3.65
CA PRO A 383 -19.77 5.30 3.71
C PRO A 383 -20.62 5.76 4.89
N GLN A 384 -21.95 5.74 4.70
CA GLN A 384 -22.90 6.12 5.75
C GLN A 384 -22.77 5.21 6.98
N GLY A 385 -22.56 5.81 8.15
CA GLY A 385 -22.46 5.11 9.43
C GLY A 385 -21.03 4.85 9.89
N GLU A 386 -20.04 5.04 9.03
CA GLU A 386 -18.62 4.98 9.40
C GLU A 386 -18.11 6.29 10.01
N GLU A 387 -17.16 6.19 10.94
CA GLU A 387 -16.40 7.33 11.46
C GLU A 387 -15.05 7.49 10.76
N ILE A 388 -14.45 6.40 10.27
CA ILE A 388 -13.10 6.36 9.70
C ILE A 388 -13.13 5.51 8.43
N PHE A 389 -12.76 6.09 7.29
CA PHE A 389 -12.67 5.39 6.03
C PHE A 389 -11.31 5.61 5.37
N CYS A 390 -10.45 4.59 5.43
CA CYS A 390 -9.12 4.61 4.85
C CYS A 390 -8.68 3.26 4.29
N ASP A 391 -7.74 3.29 3.35
CA ASP A 391 -7.17 2.09 2.72
C ASP A 391 -5.87 1.59 3.39
N GLU A 392 -5.22 0.57 2.81
CA GLU A 392 -3.96 -0.03 3.28
C GLU A 392 -2.77 0.95 3.33
N HIS A 393 -2.94 2.15 2.79
CA HIS A 393 -1.94 3.21 2.73
C HIS A 393 -2.31 4.42 3.60
N GLY A 394 -3.39 4.35 4.38
CA GLY A 394 -3.89 5.47 5.19
C GLY A 394 -4.40 6.66 4.35
N ARG A 395 -4.81 6.40 3.10
CA ARG A 395 -5.46 7.39 2.22
C ARG A 395 -6.91 7.58 2.63
N VAL A 396 -7.48 8.74 2.33
CA VAL A 396 -8.90 9.05 2.61
C VAL A 396 -9.62 9.49 1.34
N LYS A 397 -10.96 9.43 1.33
CA LYS A 397 -11.81 10.06 0.32
C LYS A 397 -12.16 11.49 0.74
N LEU A 398 -12.33 12.38 -0.23
CA LEU A 398 -12.57 13.81 -0.02
C LEU A 398 -13.77 14.32 -0.82
N TYR A 399 -14.47 15.28 -0.25
CA TYR A 399 -15.44 16.12 -0.96
C TYR A 399 -14.91 17.55 -1.03
N PHE A 400 -14.84 18.10 -2.25
CA PHE A 400 -14.40 19.47 -2.50
C PHE A 400 -15.59 20.44 -2.56
N PRO A 401 -15.54 21.62 -1.92
CA PRO A 401 -16.67 22.57 -1.91
C PRO A 401 -17.10 23.12 -3.28
N TRP A 402 -16.28 22.94 -4.32
CA TRP A 402 -16.59 23.30 -5.70
C TRP A 402 -17.18 22.15 -6.52
N ASP A 403 -17.20 20.92 -5.99
CA ASP A 403 -17.85 19.80 -6.64
C ASP A 403 -19.37 19.87 -6.43
N ARG A 404 -20.08 19.84 -7.56
CA ARG A 404 -21.53 19.97 -7.67
C ARG A 404 -22.22 18.70 -8.15
N TYR A 405 -21.45 17.63 -8.39
CA TYR A 405 -21.91 16.41 -9.05
C TYR A 405 -21.85 15.17 -8.16
N SER A 406 -20.99 15.13 -7.13
CA SER A 406 -21.01 14.09 -6.09
C SER A 406 -21.97 14.41 -4.94
N ASN A 407 -22.34 13.40 -4.16
CA ASN A 407 -23.24 13.55 -3.01
C ASN A 407 -22.51 13.86 -1.68
N GLY A 408 -21.18 13.96 -1.68
CA GLY A 408 -20.39 14.02 -0.44
C GLY A 408 -20.21 12.66 0.25
N ASP A 409 -20.22 11.57 -0.53
CA ASP A 409 -20.08 10.17 -0.13
C ASP A 409 -18.70 9.57 -0.51
N GLU A 410 -18.49 8.27 -0.30
CA GLU A 410 -17.26 7.53 -0.66
C GLU A 410 -16.89 7.58 -2.16
N HIS A 411 -17.83 7.97 -3.03
CA HIS A 411 -17.63 8.11 -4.47
C HIS A 411 -17.21 9.53 -4.88
N SER A 412 -17.07 10.47 -3.94
CA SER A 412 -16.75 11.88 -4.25
C SER A 412 -15.34 12.13 -4.82
N SER A 413 -14.36 11.28 -4.53
CA SER A 413 -12.99 11.42 -5.05
C SER A 413 -12.25 10.10 -5.20
N CYS A 414 -11.05 10.15 -5.80
CA CYS A 414 -10.08 9.07 -5.67
C CYS A 414 -9.53 8.97 -4.23
N TRP A 415 -8.68 7.98 -3.98
CA TRP A 415 -8.01 7.80 -2.69
C TRP A 415 -6.82 8.75 -2.53
N VAL A 416 -6.96 9.74 -1.65
CA VAL A 416 -6.00 10.85 -1.45
C VAL A 416 -5.04 10.55 -0.30
N ARG A 417 -3.72 10.64 -0.57
CA ARG A 417 -2.69 10.43 0.47
C ARG A 417 -2.70 11.53 1.53
N VAL A 418 -2.44 11.14 2.78
CA VAL A 418 -2.38 12.05 3.93
C VAL A 418 -0.95 12.19 4.44
N SER A 419 -0.41 13.41 4.37
CA SER A 419 0.86 13.78 4.98
C SER A 419 0.82 13.55 6.49
N GLN A 420 1.90 12.99 7.03
CA GLN A 420 2.06 12.71 8.47
C GLN A 420 3.19 13.56 9.05
N GLY A 421 3.16 13.82 10.36
CA GLY A 421 4.20 14.60 11.05
C GLY A 421 5.60 13.96 10.98
N TRP A 422 5.66 12.63 10.89
CA TRP A 422 6.88 11.86 10.65
C TRP A 422 6.50 10.51 10.04
N ALA A 423 7.14 10.09 8.95
CA ALA A 423 6.90 8.79 8.32
C ALA A 423 8.23 8.12 7.92
N GLY A 424 8.43 6.88 8.36
CA GLY A 424 9.57 6.03 8.03
C GLY A 424 9.15 4.59 7.78
N SER A 425 10.12 3.72 7.47
CA SER A 425 9.84 2.30 7.18
C SER A 425 9.41 1.56 8.45
N GLN A 426 8.09 1.41 8.64
CA GLN A 426 7.46 0.79 9.83
C GLN A 426 7.65 1.57 11.14
N TYR A 427 7.91 2.89 11.07
CA TYR A 427 7.96 3.77 12.23
C TYR A 427 7.50 5.19 11.88
N GLY A 428 7.13 5.99 12.88
CA GLY A 428 6.71 7.38 12.72
C GLY A 428 5.41 7.68 13.45
N MET A 429 4.70 8.70 12.97
CA MET A 429 3.38 9.11 13.45
C MET A 429 2.33 8.70 12.42
N ILE A 430 1.21 8.17 12.89
CA ILE A 430 0.01 8.01 12.06
C ILE A 430 -1.21 8.54 12.81
N ALA A 431 -1.91 9.47 12.17
CA ALA A 431 -3.23 9.90 12.59
C ALA A 431 -4.09 9.96 11.33
N ILE A 432 -5.15 9.18 11.24
CA ILE A 432 -6.04 9.19 10.07
C ILE A 432 -7.09 10.30 10.26
N PRO A 433 -7.38 11.15 9.25
CA PRO A 433 -8.53 12.05 9.28
C PRO A 433 -9.85 11.25 9.36
N ARG A 434 -10.78 11.63 10.23
CA ARG A 434 -12.10 11.00 10.33
C ARG A 434 -13.08 11.63 9.33
N ILE A 435 -14.16 10.94 9.01
CA ILE A 435 -15.26 11.48 8.20
C ILE A 435 -15.80 12.75 8.88
N GLY A 436 -16.08 13.78 8.07
CA GLY A 436 -16.46 15.12 8.53
C GLY A 436 -15.30 16.02 8.95
N HIS A 437 -14.04 15.54 9.01
CA HIS A 437 -12.90 16.42 9.28
C HIS A 437 -12.60 17.36 8.10
N GLU A 438 -12.31 18.62 8.41
CA GLU A 438 -11.78 19.60 7.47
C GLU A 438 -10.26 19.39 7.26
N VAL A 439 -9.83 19.31 6.00
CA VAL A 439 -8.44 19.07 5.62
C VAL A 439 -7.94 20.07 4.57
N ILE A 440 -6.65 20.38 4.64
CA ILE A 440 -5.95 21.18 3.62
C ILE A 440 -5.38 20.22 2.57
N VAL A 441 -5.75 20.44 1.32
CA VAL A 441 -5.35 19.65 0.15
C VAL A 441 -4.43 20.47 -0.73
N SER A 442 -3.19 20.02 -0.91
CA SER A 442 -2.27 20.50 -1.94
C SER A 442 -2.38 19.63 -3.19
N PHE A 443 -1.85 20.12 -4.31
CA PHE A 443 -1.85 19.41 -5.60
C PHE A 443 -0.41 19.26 -6.10
N LEU A 444 0.04 18.03 -6.39
CA LEU A 444 1.42 17.77 -6.80
C LEU A 444 1.69 18.44 -8.16
N ASN A 445 2.75 19.26 -8.23
CA ASN A 445 3.05 20.12 -9.40
C ASN A 445 1.90 21.07 -9.80
N GLY A 446 0.98 21.36 -8.88
CA GLY A 446 -0.25 22.10 -9.15
C GLY A 446 -1.29 21.31 -9.97
N ASP A 447 -1.09 20.01 -10.21
CA ASP A 447 -1.95 19.19 -11.06
C ASP A 447 -3.27 18.82 -10.35
N PRO A 448 -4.44 19.25 -10.85
CA PRO A 448 -5.75 18.94 -10.25
C PRO A 448 -6.02 17.44 -10.05
N ASP A 449 -5.41 16.55 -10.86
CA ASP A 449 -5.61 15.10 -10.75
C ASP A 449 -4.71 14.46 -9.67
N GLN A 450 -3.83 15.22 -9.03
CA GLN A 450 -2.88 14.71 -8.02
C GLN A 450 -3.04 15.41 -6.66
N PRO A 451 -4.22 15.31 -6.01
CA PRO A 451 -4.42 15.83 -4.66
C PRO A 451 -3.57 15.07 -3.62
N ILE A 452 -3.18 15.77 -2.56
CA ILE A 452 -2.53 15.23 -1.37
C ILE A 452 -2.93 16.09 -0.16
N VAL A 453 -3.40 15.46 0.92
CA VAL A 453 -3.72 16.16 2.17
C VAL A 453 -2.41 16.54 2.87
N THR A 454 -2.22 17.83 3.13
CA THR A 454 -1.00 18.41 3.72
C THR A 454 -1.21 19.04 5.08
N GLY A 455 -2.46 19.26 5.51
CA GLY A 455 -2.79 19.84 6.81
C GLY A 455 -4.23 19.60 7.24
N ARG A 456 -4.60 20.13 8.41
CA ARG A 456 -5.94 20.05 9.02
C ARG A 456 -6.25 21.35 9.75
N THR A 457 -7.52 21.67 9.89
CA THR A 457 -8.00 22.91 10.51
C THR A 457 -9.17 22.61 11.44
N TYR A 458 -9.22 23.36 12.55
CA TYR A 458 -10.43 23.50 13.35
C TYR A 458 -11.27 24.62 12.76
N HIS A 459 -12.60 24.50 12.85
CA HIS A 459 -13.57 25.49 12.36
C HIS A 459 -14.71 25.66 13.38
N ALA A 460 -15.76 26.42 13.02
CA ALA A 460 -16.79 26.84 13.96
C ALA A 460 -17.60 25.69 14.63
N THR A 461 -17.64 24.50 14.03
CA THR A 461 -18.35 23.32 14.56
C THR A 461 -17.41 22.18 14.97
N ASN A 462 -16.21 22.09 14.39
CA ASN A 462 -15.12 21.24 14.87
C ASN A 462 -14.11 22.12 15.61
N THR A 463 -14.32 22.32 16.92
CA THR A 463 -13.53 23.24 17.75
C THR A 463 -12.34 22.55 18.42
N ALA A 464 -11.34 23.34 18.84
CA ALA A 464 -10.19 22.83 19.59
C ALA A 464 -10.59 22.12 20.91
N PRO A 465 -9.80 21.17 21.44
CA PRO A 465 -10.17 20.35 22.60
C PRO A 465 -10.38 21.11 23.93
N TYR A 466 -9.93 22.35 24.00
CA TYR A 466 -10.15 23.28 25.10
C TYR A 466 -10.51 24.66 24.51
N ALA A 467 -11.32 25.44 25.24
CA ALA A 467 -11.75 26.76 24.79
C ALA A 467 -10.57 27.72 24.61
N LEU A 468 -10.52 28.40 23.46
CA LEU A 468 -9.55 29.45 23.14
C LEU A 468 -10.27 30.80 23.07
N PRO A 469 -9.63 31.91 23.50
CA PRO A 469 -8.21 32.06 23.85
C PRO A 469 -7.84 31.68 25.30
N ASP A 470 -8.78 31.23 26.12
CA ASP A 470 -8.57 31.02 27.56
C ASP A 470 -7.45 30.02 27.86
N ASN A 471 -7.35 28.93 27.09
CA ASN A 471 -6.33 27.88 27.25
C ASN A 471 -5.14 28.02 26.27
N LYS A 472 -4.80 29.25 25.84
CA LYS A 472 -3.74 29.53 24.84
C LYS A 472 -2.32 29.07 25.22
N THR A 473 -2.07 28.77 26.49
CA THR A 473 -0.79 28.26 27.02
C THR A 473 -0.72 26.73 27.04
N LYS A 474 -1.76 26.04 26.56
CA LYS A 474 -1.87 24.58 26.63
C LYS A 474 -1.60 23.92 25.27
N THR A 475 -0.61 23.04 25.22
CA THR A 475 -0.32 22.16 24.07
C THR A 475 -0.97 20.80 24.30
N VAL A 476 -1.73 20.28 23.32
CA VAL A 476 -2.62 19.13 23.53
C VAL A 476 -2.54 18.12 22.37
N LEU A 477 -2.29 16.86 22.71
CA LEU A 477 -2.52 15.70 21.86
C LEU A 477 -3.66 14.87 22.49
N ARG A 478 -4.89 15.07 22.02
CA ARG A 478 -6.08 14.32 22.45
C ARG A 478 -6.61 13.45 21.30
N THR A 479 -6.95 12.20 21.59
CA THR A 479 -7.67 11.29 20.68
C THR A 479 -9.13 11.14 21.13
N GLU A 480 -9.96 10.46 20.35
CA GLU A 480 -11.35 10.17 20.70
C GLU A 480 -11.60 8.67 20.55
N THR A 481 -12.32 8.06 21.51
CA THR A 481 -12.74 6.66 21.41
C THR A 481 -13.59 6.46 20.16
N HIS A 482 -13.14 5.60 19.24
CA HIS A 482 -13.93 5.20 18.06
C HIS A 482 -15.12 4.32 18.50
N GLN A 483 -16.31 4.54 17.95
CA GLN A 483 -17.55 3.81 18.28
C GLN A 483 -17.86 3.77 19.80
N GLY A 484 -17.51 4.83 20.54
CA GLY A 484 -17.67 4.86 21.99
C GLY A 484 -17.51 6.27 22.57
N GLN A 485 -17.40 6.35 23.90
CA GLN A 485 -17.18 7.62 24.60
C GLN A 485 -15.79 7.64 25.25
N GLY A 486 -15.24 8.85 25.41
CA GLY A 486 -13.97 9.07 26.09
C GLY A 486 -12.81 9.46 25.17
N TYR A 487 -11.63 9.64 25.76
CA TYR A 487 -10.45 10.15 25.08
C TYR A 487 -9.15 9.70 25.77
N ASN A 488 -8.07 9.56 25.00
CA ASN A 488 -6.72 9.55 25.57
C ASN A 488 -6.10 10.93 25.36
N GLU A 489 -5.29 11.40 26.29
CA GLU A 489 -4.66 12.73 26.21
C GLU A 489 -3.25 12.73 26.77
N LEU A 490 -2.34 13.38 26.04
CA LEU A 490 -1.11 13.96 26.58
C LEU A 490 -1.20 15.48 26.38
N SER A 491 -1.10 16.26 27.46
CA SER A 491 -1.05 17.72 27.35
C SER A 491 -0.05 18.36 28.30
N PHE A 492 0.39 19.56 27.91
CA PHE A 492 1.37 20.38 28.58
C PHE A 492 0.74 21.75 28.81
N GLU A 493 0.71 22.19 30.07
CA GLU A 493 0.34 23.54 30.47
C GLU A 493 1.62 24.33 30.80
N ASP A 494 1.84 25.43 30.08
CA ASP A 494 3.03 26.27 30.21
C ASP A 494 2.76 27.59 30.97
N GLN A 495 1.57 27.77 31.56
CA GLN A 495 1.27 28.91 32.42
C GLN A 495 2.14 28.90 33.69
N ALA A 496 3.03 29.90 33.79
CA ALA A 496 4.00 30.03 34.88
C ALA A 496 3.35 29.99 36.28
N GLY A 497 3.88 29.13 37.16
CA GLY A 497 3.35 28.86 38.51
C GLY A 497 2.16 27.90 38.53
N SER A 498 1.79 27.30 37.40
CA SER A 498 0.72 26.30 37.25
C SER A 498 1.07 25.25 36.18
N GLU A 499 2.37 25.07 35.92
CA GLU A 499 2.88 24.17 34.89
C GLU A 499 2.50 22.72 35.18
N GLN A 500 1.97 22.01 34.18
CA GLN A 500 1.47 20.65 34.33
C GLN A 500 1.72 19.81 33.09
N ILE A 501 2.20 18.59 33.28
CA ILE A 501 2.07 17.52 32.29
C ILE A 501 0.89 16.64 32.73
N TYR A 502 -0.11 16.51 31.87
CA TYR A 502 -1.28 15.67 32.10
C TYR A 502 -1.27 14.49 31.12
N LEU A 503 -1.42 13.28 31.67
CA LEU A 503 -1.53 12.03 30.91
C LEU A 503 -2.82 11.33 31.33
N HIS A 504 -3.71 11.11 30.37
CA HIS A 504 -4.97 10.38 30.54
C HIS A 504 -5.00 9.18 29.59
N ALA A 505 -5.13 7.99 30.16
CA ALA A 505 -5.48 6.78 29.44
C ALA A 505 -6.94 6.44 29.72
N GLN A 506 -7.74 6.24 28.68
CA GLN A 506 -9.18 5.98 28.80
C GLN A 506 -9.49 4.60 29.41
N LYS A 507 -8.52 3.68 29.37
CA LYS A 507 -8.67 2.30 29.83
C LYS A 507 -7.36 1.78 30.44
N ASP A 508 -6.52 1.15 29.63
CA ASP A 508 -5.27 0.52 30.07
C ASP A 508 -4.07 1.44 29.79
N PHE A 509 -3.05 1.42 30.66
CA PHE A 509 -1.77 2.12 30.44
C PHE A 509 -0.61 1.16 30.70
N ASP A 510 0.05 0.76 29.62
CA ASP A 510 1.19 -0.16 29.65
C ASP A 510 2.49 0.58 29.33
N GLY A 511 3.48 0.40 30.20
CA GLY A 511 4.81 0.99 30.06
C GLY A 511 5.90 -0.08 30.11
N LEU A 512 6.47 -0.40 28.95
CA LEU A 512 7.63 -1.30 28.82
C LEU A 512 8.92 -0.48 28.74
N ILE A 513 9.85 -0.73 29.66
CA ILE A 513 11.18 -0.12 29.68
C ILE A 513 12.22 -1.24 29.60
N GLU A 514 12.93 -1.30 28.47
CA GLU A 514 13.90 -2.37 28.16
C GLU A 514 15.20 -2.31 28.99
N ASN A 515 15.49 -1.16 29.63
CA ASN A 515 16.69 -0.96 30.43
C ASN A 515 16.36 -0.26 31.76
N ASP A 516 16.60 1.05 31.87
CA ASP A 516 16.51 1.79 33.14
C ASP A 516 15.31 2.76 33.16
N HIS A 517 14.47 2.67 34.18
CA HIS A 517 13.45 3.68 34.49
C HIS A 517 13.86 4.50 35.73
N THR A 518 14.18 5.77 35.51
CA THR A 518 14.55 6.73 36.58
C THR A 518 13.44 7.76 36.77
N SER A 519 13.08 8.05 38.02
CA SER A 519 12.08 9.05 38.37
C SER A 519 12.54 9.87 39.58
N VAL A 520 12.59 11.20 39.44
CA VAL A 520 13.06 12.12 40.49
C VAL A 520 11.94 13.13 40.77
N ILE A 521 11.27 12.96 41.91
CA ILE A 521 10.20 13.84 42.38
C ILE A 521 10.80 14.76 43.46
N LYS A 522 10.76 16.07 43.24
CA LYS A 522 11.34 17.08 44.16
C LYS A 522 10.43 17.49 45.33
N HIS A 523 9.13 17.19 45.21
CA HIS A 523 8.13 17.44 46.24
C HIS A 523 7.41 16.11 46.55
N ASP A 524 6.11 15.99 46.32
CA ASP A 524 5.32 14.82 46.69
C ASP A 524 4.99 13.89 45.51
N LYS A 525 4.89 12.60 45.80
CA LYS A 525 4.32 11.58 44.90
C LYS A 525 3.12 10.92 45.58
N HIS A 526 1.93 11.17 45.04
CA HIS A 526 0.72 10.43 45.39
C HIS A 526 0.51 9.26 44.42
N LEU A 527 0.02 8.13 44.93
CA LEU A 527 -0.39 6.97 44.15
C LEU A 527 -1.64 6.37 44.81
N THR A 528 -2.75 6.43 44.10
CA THR A 528 -4.00 5.73 44.45
C THR A 528 -4.17 4.57 43.49
N VAL A 529 -4.49 3.39 44.02
CA VAL A 529 -4.89 2.21 43.25
C VAL A 529 -6.17 1.71 43.91
N GLU A 530 -7.27 1.70 43.17
CA GLU A 530 -8.60 1.39 43.75
C GLU A 530 -8.86 -0.11 43.89
N ASN A 531 -8.17 -0.93 43.09
CA ASN A 531 -8.20 -2.39 43.15
C ASN A 531 -6.80 -2.92 43.50
N ASP A 532 -6.26 -3.88 42.74
CA ASP A 532 -5.02 -4.58 43.07
C ASP A 532 -3.76 -3.84 42.59
N ARG A 533 -2.70 -3.87 43.41
CA ARG A 533 -1.34 -3.53 43.00
C ARG A 533 -0.42 -4.74 43.13
N PHE A 534 0.09 -5.23 42.00
CA PHE A 534 1.17 -6.22 41.96
C PHE A 534 2.54 -5.53 41.78
N THR A 535 3.61 -6.14 42.27
CA THR A 535 5.00 -5.68 42.04
C THR A 535 5.94 -6.88 42.17
N GLN A 536 6.69 -7.18 41.11
CA GLN A 536 7.71 -8.23 41.10
C GLN A 536 9.07 -7.61 40.78
N ILE A 537 10.07 -7.90 41.60
CA ILE A 537 11.45 -7.44 41.42
C ILE A 537 12.32 -8.70 41.39
N LYS A 538 12.98 -8.94 40.25
CA LYS A 538 13.73 -10.19 40.01
C LYS A 538 15.09 -10.26 40.72
N ASN A 539 15.60 -9.11 41.17
CA ASN A 539 16.86 -8.99 41.89
C ASN A 539 16.64 -8.20 43.20
N ASN A 540 17.32 -7.08 43.43
CA ASN A 540 17.26 -6.36 44.69
C ASN A 540 16.21 -5.23 44.69
N GLN A 541 15.43 -5.12 45.77
CA GLN A 541 14.65 -3.92 46.10
C GLN A 541 15.33 -3.16 47.23
N HIS A 542 15.72 -1.92 46.99
CA HIS A 542 16.23 -1.01 48.02
C HIS A 542 15.23 0.12 48.27
N LEU A 543 14.92 0.38 49.54
CA LEU A 543 14.07 1.49 49.98
C LEU A 543 14.75 2.21 51.14
N THR A 544 15.08 3.48 50.92
CA THR A 544 15.60 4.39 51.95
C THR A 544 14.58 5.50 52.18
N VAL A 545 14.11 5.64 53.41
CA VAL A 545 13.20 6.73 53.83
C VAL A 545 13.95 7.57 54.86
N GLY A 546 14.22 8.84 54.54
CA GLY A 546 14.94 9.75 55.44
C GLY A 546 14.11 10.27 56.62
N GLY A 547 12.78 10.18 56.52
CA GLY A 547 11.82 10.52 57.56
C GLY A 547 11.10 9.30 58.12
N GLU A 548 9.78 9.38 58.24
CA GLU A 548 8.93 8.29 58.73
C GLU A 548 8.39 7.43 57.58
N SER A 549 8.31 6.11 57.78
CA SER A 549 7.57 5.19 56.92
C SER A 549 6.38 4.61 57.71
N ARG A 550 5.16 4.75 57.18
CA ARG A 550 3.93 4.23 57.77
C ARG A 550 3.23 3.29 56.80
N THR A 551 2.99 2.05 57.22
CA THR A 551 2.17 1.07 56.49
C THR A 551 0.95 0.74 57.32
N LYS A 552 -0.26 0.97 56.77
CA LYS A 552 -1.53 0.59 57.37
C LYS A 552 -2.20 -0.45 56.47
N ILE A 553 -2.42 -1.64 57.00
CA ILE A 553 -3.16 -2.72 56.33
C ILE A 553 -4.44 -2.93 57.16
N VAL A 554 -5.60 -2.92 56.50
CA VAL A 554 -6.92 -3.01 57.17
C VAL A 554 -7.38 -4.46 57.35
N ALA A 555 -6.88 -5.37 56.50
CA ALA A 555 -7.16 -6.80 56.52
C ALA A 555 -5.88 -7.60 56.85
N ASP A 556 -5.76 -8.82 56.31
CA ASP A 556 -4.61 -9.71 56.54
C ASP A 556 -3.31 -9.16 55.93
N SER A 557 -2.17 -9.49 56.55
CA SER A 557 -0.82 -9.28 55.99
C SER A 557 -0.01 -10.56 56.14
N SER A 558 0.40 -11.16 55.02
CA SER A 558 1.31 -12.31 54.98
C SER A 558 2.68 -11.89 54.42
N ILE A 559 3.75 -12.43 55.00
CA ILE A 559 5.13 -12.24 54.53
C ILE A 559 5.80 -13.62 54.57
N GLU A 560 6.28 -14.09 53.42
CA GLU A 560 7.00 -15.35 53.28
C GLU A 560 8.43 -15.07 52.81
N ILE A 561 9.41 -15.64 53.50
CA ILE A 561 10.84 -15.41 53.24
C ILE A 561 11.53 -16.77 53.23
N ALA A 562 11.93 -17.25 52.05
CA ALA A 562 12.63 -18.52 51.88
C ALA A 562 14.10 -18.47 52.36
N GLY A 563 14.70 -17.27 52.41
CA GLY A 563 16.04 -17.02 52.92
C GLY A 563 16.05 -16.56 54.39
N ALA A 564 16.97 -15.66 54.73
CA ALA A 564 17.05 -15.07 56.06
C ALA A 564 16.25 -13.75 56.16
N SER A 565 15.45 -13.60 57.22
CA SER A 565 14.86 -12.33 57.62
C SER A 565 15.70 -11.70 58.74
N GLN A 566 16.22 -10.49 58.55
CA GLN A 566 17.01 -9.78 59.57
C GLN A 566 16.39 -8.41 59.87
N ASN A 567 15.93 -8.22 61.11
CA ASN A 567 15.36 -6.96 61.58
C ASN A 567 16.31 -6.31 62.60
N LYS A 568 17.12 -5.34 62.16
CA LYS A 568 18.01 -4.56 63.03
C LYS A 568 17.33 -3.25 63.45
N VAL A 569 16.94 -3.15 64.71
CA VAL A 569 16.19 -1.99 65.24
C VAL A 569 16.92 -1.39 66.45
N ALA A 570 17.10 -0.07 66.45
CA ALA A 570 18.00 0.62 67.39
C ALA A 570 17.37 1.06 68.72
N LYS A 571 16.03 1.19 68.80
CA LYS A 571 15.33 1.67 70.01
C LYS A 571 14.32 0.65 70.56
N LEU A 572 13.29 0.33 69.78
CA LEU A 572 12.17 -0.50 70.23
C LEU A 572 11.56 -1.25 69.06
N ILE A 573 11.37 -2.56 69.23
CA ILE A 573 10.36 -3.33 68.49
C ILE A 573 9.21 -3.53 69.47
N ALA A 574 8.03 -3.00 69.14
CA ALA A 574 6.82 -3.22 69.92
C ALA A 574 5.85 -4.07 69.10
N VAL A 575 5.47 -5.24 69.64
CA VAL A 575 4.48 -6.13 69.03
C VAL A 575 3.31 -6.27 70.00
N GLN A 576 2.15 -5.74 69.62
CA GLN A 576 0.92 -5.86 70.37
C GLN A 576 -0.09 -6.63 69.53
N THR A 577 -0.66 -7.69 70.11
CA THR A 577 -1.72 -8.51 69.49
C THR A 577 -3.02 -8.35 70.28
N GLY A 578 -4.16 -8.51 69.61
CA GLY A 578 -5.46 -8.61 70.27
C GLY A 578 -5.81 -10.02 70.75
N ARG A 579 -5.08 -11.06 70.32
CA ARG A 579 -5.49 -12.45 70.57
C ARG A 579 -4.33 -13.43 70.85
N GLU A 580 -3.37 -13.52 69.94
CA GLU A 580 -2.27 -14.51 70.00
C GLU A 580 -1.01 -13.96 69.31
N ILE A 581 0.18 -14.33 69.80
CA ILE A 581 1.45 -14.32 69.08
C ILE A 581 1.99 -15.74 69.22
N SER A 582 2.22 -16.42 68.09
CA SER A 582 2.75 -17.79 68.04
C SER A 582 4.13 -17.77 67.38
N LEU A 583 5.13 -18.35 68.05
CA LEU A 583 6.49 -18.51 67.54
C LEU A 583 6.83 -20.00 67.49
N LYS A 584 7.03 -20.54 66.28
CA LYS A 584 7.30 -21.96 66.05
C LYS A 584 8.56 -22.13 65.19
N GLY A 585 9.63 -22.65 65.79
CA GLY A 585 10.84 -23.08 65.09
C GLY A 585 10.82 -24.59 64.87
N GLY A 586 11.25 -25.06 63.69
CA GLY A 586 11.23 -26.48 63.34
C GLY A 586 12.22 -27.34 64.13
N THR A 587 13.36 -26.77 64.54
CA THR A 587 14.43 -27.48 65.27
C THR A 587 14.80 -26.79 66.58
N LYS A 588 14.96 -25.45 66.57
CA LYS A 588 15.34 -24.65 67.73
C LYS A 588 14.69 -23.27 67.64
N ILE A 589 14.19 -22.77 68.76
CA ILE A 589 14.01 -21.32 68.98
C ILE A 589 15.09 -20.93 70.00
N VAL A 590 15.81 -19.84 69.73
CA VAL A 590 16.74 -19.24 70.69
C VAL A 590 16.23 -17.84 70.99
N VAL A 591 16.00 -17.56 72.28
CA VAL A 591 15.77 -16.21 72.77
C VAL A 591 16.95 -15.89 73.68
N GLU A 592 17.80 -14.98 73.22
CA GLU A 592 18.98 -14.53 73.95
C GLU A 592 18.83 -13.03 74.22
N ALA A 593 19.04 -12.61 75.46
CA ALA A 593 19.05 -11.22 75.87
C ALA A 593 20.21 -10.98 76.82
N GLY A 594 20.93 -9.87 76.63
CA GLY A 594 22.20 -9.61 77.33
C GLY A 594 22.09 -9.29 78.83
N ALA A 595 20.87 -9.20 79.40
CA ALA A 595 20.67 -8.87 80.81
C ALA A 595 19.52 -9.67 81.46
N GLU A 596 18.36 -9.75 80.81
CA GLU A 596 17.18 -10.42 81.34
C GLU A 596 16.28 -10.94 80.20
N VAL A 597 15.76 -12.17 80.34
CA VAL A 597 14.60 -12.68 79.59
C VAL A 597 13.46 -12.91 80.57
N THR A 598 12.32 -12.24 80.38
CA THR A 598 11.15 -12.36 81.26
C THR A 598 9.87 -12.65 80.48
N LEU A 599 9.23 -13.76 80.79
CA LEU A 599 7.91 -14.16 80.32
C LEU A 599 6.89 -13.94 81.45
N LYS A 600 5.82 -13.19 81.20
CA LYS A 600 4.75 -12.89 82.17
C LYS A 600 3.39 -13.31 81.63
N ALA A 601 2.59 -14.00 82.44
CA ALA A 601 1.22 -14.38 82.11
C ALA A 601 0.36 -14.48 83.38
N GLY A 602 -0.78 -13.78 83.41
CA GLY A 602 -1.80 -13.94 84.47
C GLY A 602 -1.31 -13.72 85.91
N GLY A 603 -0.30 -12.85 86.11
CA GLY A 603 0.33 -12.61 87.43
C GLY A 603 1.49 -13.56 87.76
N SER A 604 1.70 -14.63 86.99
CA SER A 604 2.87 -15.51 87.09
C SER A 604 4.00 -15.04 86.17
N PHE A 605 5.24 -15.39 86.48
CA PHE A 605 6.40 -15.11 85.62
C PHE A 605 7.48 -16.19 85.64
N VAL A 606 8.18 -16.29 84.51
CA VAL A 606 9.47 -16.97 84.35
C VAL A 606 10.47 -15.89 83.97
N LYS A 607 11.48 -15.66 84.79
CA LYS A 607 12.54 -14.68 84.56
C LYS A 607 13.90 -15.38 84.59
N VAL A 608 14.78 -15.05 83.64
CA VAL A 608 16.16 -15.51 83.58
C VAL A 608 17.07 -14.28 83.54
N ASP A 609 17.95 -14.15 84.53
CA ASP A 609 18.95 -13.08 84.61
C ASP A 609 20.31 -13.62 85.11
N ALA A 610 21.26 -12.74 85.34
CA ALA A 610 22.59 -13.10 85.88
C ALA A 610 22.56 -13.79 87.26
N GLY A 611 21.44 -13.72 87.99
CA GLY A 611 21.22 -14.43 89.26
C GLY A 611 20.59 -15.83 89.09
N GLY A 612 20.16 -16.22 87.89
CA GLY A 612 19.63 -17.55 87.58
C GLY A 612 18.20 -17.54 87.03
N VAL A 613 17.49 -18.65 87.22
CA VAL A 613 16.09 -18.85 86.78
C VAL A 613 15.15 -18.62 87.96
N HIS A 614 14.30 -17.61 87.85
CA HIS A 614 13.31 -17.22 88.85
C HIS A 614 11.91 -17.59 88.36
N LEU A 615 11.17 -18.35 89.18
CA LEU A 615 9.82 -18.84 88.90
C LEU A 615 8.87 -18.33 89.98
N SER A 616 7.77 -17.69 89.58
CA SER A 616 6.76 -17.20 90.53
C SER A 616 5.35 -17.36 89.96
N GLY A 617 4.43 -17.88 90.78
CA GLY A 617 3.04 -18.16 90.42
C GLY A 617 2.32 -18.89 91.55
N SER A 618 1.00 -19.06 91.45
CA SER A 618 0.18 -19.69 92.50
C SER A 618 0.43 -21.19 92.69
N ALA A 619 0.95 -21.88 91.67
CA ALA A 619 1.44 -23.25 91.73
C ALA A 619 2.59 -23.43 90.72
N ILE A 620 3.67 -24.12 91.12
CA ILE A 620 4.83 -24.42 90.27
C ILE A 620 4.89 -25.93 90.04
N ASN A 621 4.24 -26.38 88.97
CA ASN A 621 4.08 -27.80 88.64
C ASN A 621 5.22 -28.31 87.76
N LEU A 622 6.27 -28.85 88.37
CA LEU A 622 7.37 -29.51 87.68
C LEU A 622 6.99 -30.95 87.32
N ASN A 623 7.03 -31.31 86.04
CA ASN A 623 6.74 -32.64 85.49
C ASN A 623 5.31 -33.20 85.74
N ALA A 624 4.36 -32.39 86.22
CA ALA A 624 3.00 -32.83 86.53
C ALA A 624 1.99 -32.56 85.38
N GLY A 625 1.89 -33.50 84.44
CA GLY A 625 0.66 -33.86 83.70
C GLY A 625 -0.10 -32.81 82.84
N GLY A 626 0.29 -31.54 82.81
CA GLY A 626 -0.41 -30.51 82.04
C GLY A 626 -0.18 -30.62 80.53
N SER A 627 -1.26 -30.65 79.74
CA SER A 627 -1.16 -30.53 78.29
C SER A 627 -0.83 -29.09 77.87
N ALA A 628 0.06 -28.94 76.88
CA ALA A 628 0.39 -27.64 76.31
C ALA A 628 -0.80 -27.09 75.49
N GLY A 629 -1.00 -25.77 75.52
CA GLY A 629 -1.92 -25.09 74.60
C GLY A 629 -1.45 -25.21 73.16
N SER A 630 -2.35 -25.59 72.25
CA SER A 630 -2.06 -25.66 70.81
C SER A 630 -2.17 -24.27 70.17
N GLY A 631 -1.03 -23.72 69.73
CA GLY A 631 -1.02 -22.46 68.98
C GLY A 631 -1.59 -22.62 67.57
N SER A 632 -2.13 -21.52 67.02
CA SER A 632 -2.74 -21.52 65.67
C SER A 632 -1.73 -21.91 64.58
N SER A 633 -2.16 -22.73 63.61
CA SER A 633 -1.36 -23.06 62.41
C SER A 633 -1.32 -21.90 61.41
N TYR A 634 -0.30 -21.84 60.56
CA TYR A 634 -0.22 -20.87 59.46
C TYR A 634 -1.44 -20.99 58.53
N GLY A 635 -2.15 -19.88 58.35
CA GLY A 635 -3.30 -19.75 57.44
C GLY A 635 -3.15 -18.59 56.46
N GLY A 636 -1.91 -18.17 56.17
CA GLY A 636 -1.63 -17.09 55.23
C GLY A 636 -1.93 -17.49 53.79
N LYS A 637 -2.52 -16.57 53.02
CA LYS A 637 -2.82 -16.75 51.60
C LYS A 637 -1.52 -16.61 50.79
N SER A 638 -1.30 -17.52 49.85
CA SER A 638 -0.21 -17.41 48.86
C SER A 638 -0.41 -16.19 47.96
N ALA A 639 0.68 -15.61 47.47
CA ALA A 639 0.61 -14.50 46.53
C ALA A 639 -0.07 -14.94 45.22
N LEU A 640 -1.04 -14.17 44.75
CA LEU A 640 -1.61 -14.35 43.42
C LEU A 640 -0.57 -13.94 42.37
N LEU A 641 -0.42 -14.76 41.34
CA LEU A 641 0.43 -14.44 40.18
C LEU A 641 -0.11 -13.21 39.44
N ALA A 642 0.77 -12.49 38.77
CA ALA A 642 0.37 -11.42 37.87
C ALA A 642 -0.63 -11.96 36.82
N LYS A 643 -1.62 -11.14 36.45
CA LYS A 643 -2.34 -11.35 35.20
C LYS A 643 -1.40 -10.89 34.08
N ASP A 644 -1.18 -11.75 33.09
CA ASP A 644 -0.47 -11.37 31.87
C ASP A 644 -1.21 -10.21 31.19
N LEU A 645 -0.46 -9.21 30.73
CA LEU A 645 -1.00 -8.12 29.93
C LEU A 645 -1.41 -8.68 28.57
N VAL A 646 -2.71 -8.66 28.31
CA VAL A 646 -3.29 -9.14 27.06
C VAL A 646 -3.03 -8.11 25.97
N SER A 647 -2.23 -8.46 24.97
CA SER A 647 -2.17 -7.72 23.72
C SER A 647 -3.54 -7.76 23.04
N LEU A 648 -4.21 -6.61 22.92
CA LEU A 648 -5.47 -6.50 22.19
C LEU A 648 -5.21 -6.55 20.68
N GLU A 649 -5.97 -7.39 19.98
CA GLU A 649 -6.06 -7.37 18.52
C GLU A 649 -6.92 -6.18 18.04
N SER A 650 -6.74 -5.83 16.76
CA SER A 650 -7.48 -4.77 16.07
C SER A 650 -8.99 -5.04 15.99
N PRO A 651 -9.85 -3.99 15.89
CA PRO A 651 -11.28 -4.17 15.64
C PRO A 651 -11.58 -4.86 14.29
N ALA A 652 -12.71 -5.55 14.23
CA ALA A 652 -13.19 -6.24 13.03
C ALA A 652 -13.85 -5.30 12.01
N GLU A 653 -13.74 -5.63 10.72
CA GLU A 653 -14.54 -5.01 9.65
C GLU A 653 -16.02 -5.38 9.78
N LEU A 654 -16.89 -4.40 9.55
CA LEU A 654 -18.30 -4.62 9.29
C LEU A 654 -18.49 -5.03 7.82
N GLN A 655 -19.31 -6.05 7.57
CA GLN A 655 -19.80 -6.37 6.23
C GLN A 655 -21.33 -6.34 6.24
N GLN A 656 -21.92 -5.54 5.34
CA GLN A 656 -23.37 -5.51 5.12
C GLN A 656 -23.73 -5.74 3.65
N ALA A 657 -25.03 -5.87 3.39
CA ALA A 657 -25.57 -6.66 2.30
C ALA A 657 -25.34 -6.12 0.88
N ALA A 658 -25.25 -7.04 -0.08
CA ALA A 658 -25.23 -6.74 -1.49
C ALA A 658 -26.59 -6.19 -1.98
N ILE A 659 -26.56 -5.03 -2.66
CA ILE A 659 -27.65 -4.53 -3.50
C ILE A 659 -27.03 -4.07 -4.83
N GLN A 660 -27.67 -4.41 -5.94
CA GLN A 660 -27.16 -4.12 -7.30
C GLN A 660 -27.27 -2.64 -7.66
N SER A 661 -26.25 -2.13 -8.33
CA SER A 661 -26.29 -0.82 -8.99
C SER A 661 -27.24 -0.81 -10.18
N THR A 662 -27.96 0.30 -10.35
CA THR A 662 -28.83 0.56 -11.50
C THR A 662 -28.46 1.88 -12.16
N GLN A 663 -27.31 1.89 -12.84
CA GLN A 663 -27.06 2.81 -13.95
C GLN A 663 -26.04 2.17 -14.88
N VAL A 664 -26.55 1.70 -16.02
CA VAL A 664 -25.75 1.19 -17.14
C VAL A 664 -25.14 2.41 -17.82
N ALA A 665 -23.81 2.45 -17.96
CA ALA A 665 -23.18 3.37 -18.90
C ALA A 665 -23.74 3.07 -20.29
N GLY A 666 -24.42 4.04 -20.91
CA GLY A 666 -24.99 3.86 -22.24
C GLY A 666 -23.91 3.40 -23.20
N GLU A 667 -24.18 2.34 -23.96
CA GLU A 667 -23.24 1.80 -24.93
C GLU A 667 -22.77 2.94 -25.86
N ALA A 668 -21.47 3.20 -25.87
CA ALA A 668 -20.90 4.08 -26.87
C ALA A 668 -21.15 3.43 -28.24
N ASN A 669 -21.87 4.12 -29.12
CA ASN A 669 -22.06 3.70 -30.50
C ASN A 669 -20.71 3.76 -31.23
N ILE A 670 -19.91 2.71 -31.11
CA ILE A 670 -18.71 2.48 -31.92
C ILE A 670 -19.19 2.03 -33.29
N VAL A 671 -19.60 2.99 -34.11
CA VAL A 671 -19.90 2.76 -35.52
C VAL A 671 -18.60 2.41 -36.23
N THR A 672 -18.53 1.20 -36.80
CA THR A 672 -17.37 0.81 -37.59
C THR A 672 -17.37 1.55 -38.93
N VAL A 673 -16.21 2.08 -39.33
CA VAL A 673 -16.05 3.02 -40.47
C VAL A 673 -16.41 2.40 -41.84
N SER A 674 -16.71 1.10 -41.88
CA SER A 674 -17.12 0.32 -43.06
C SER A 674 -18.34 0.88 -43.81
N GLU A 675 -19.22 1.65 -43.16
CA GLU A 675 -20.51 2.09 -43.74
C GLU A 675 -20.55 3.56 -44.19
N LEU A 676 -19.51 4.37 -43.90
CA LEU A 676 -19.55 5.83 -44.11
C LEU A 676 -18.78 6.35 -45.34
N VAL A 677 -18.31 5.47 -46.24
CA VAL A 677 -17.58 5.89 -47.46
C VAL A 677 -18.04 5.15 -48.72
N ALA A 678 -19.10 5.64 -49.34
CA ALA A 678 -19.36 5.50 -50.78
C ALA A 678 -20.22 6.69 -51.25
N PRO A 679 -19.87 7.40 -52.34
CA PRO A 679 -20.64 8.54 -52.80
C PRO A 679 -21.89 8.11 -53.60
N VAL A 680 -22.86 9.02 -53.66
CA VAL A 680 -24.01 8.98 -54.59
C VAL A 680 -23.53 8.75 -56.04
N LEU A 681 -24.01 7.68 -56.69
CA LEU A 681 -24.37 7.58 -58.13
C LEU A 681 -24.73 6.13 -58.55
N GLY A 682 -25.95 5.90 -59.05
CA GLY A 682 -26.24 4.93 -60.13
C GLY A 682 -26.32 3.41 -59.87
N GLU A 683 -27.54 2.91 -59.63
CA GLU A 683 -28.13 1.61 -60.04
C GLU A 683 -27.33 0.26 -60.05
N GLY A 684 -27.94 -0.78 -59.46
CA GLY A 684 -28.16 -2.04 -60.22
C GLY A 684 -27.87 -3.41 -59.56
N ALA A 685 -28.95 -4.19 -59.39
CA ALA A 685 -29.02 -5.66 -59.46
C ALA A 685 -28.68 -6.59 -58.25
N GLN A 686 -29.76 -7.24 -57.79
CA GLN A 686 -29.93 -8.67 -57.48
C GLN A 686 -29.31 -9.31 -56.22
N GLN A 687 -30.22 -9.86 -55.41
CA GLN A 687 -29.99 -10.88 -54.38
C GLN A 687 -29.48 -12.20 -54.98
N GLN A 688 -28.62 -12.92 -54.26
CA GLN A 688 -28.71 -14.38 -54.22
C GLN A 688 -28.20 -14.96 -52.89
N SER A 689 -28.94 -15.94 -52.37
CA SER A 689 -28.71 -16.61 -51.08
C SER A 689 -28.33 -18.08 -51.28
N ALA A 690 -27.24 -18.53 -50.65
CA ALA A 690 -26.91 -19.93 -50.37
C ALA A 690 -25.74 -19.97 -49.36
N SER A 691 -25.93 -20.29 -48.07
CA SER A 691 -26.14 -21.62 -47.48
C SER A 691 -24.92 -22.55 -47.49
N SER A 692 -24.38 -22.85 -46.30
CA SER A 692 -23.74 -24.14 -46.01
C SER A 692 -24.01 -24.55 -44.56
N GLN A 693 -24.62 -25.73 -44.41
CA GLN A 693 -24.87 -26.39 -43.13
C GLN A 693 -23.70 -27.32 -42.77
N ALA A 694 -23.48 -27.54 -41.48
CA ALA A 694 -23.22 -28.87 -40.88
C ALA A 694 -23.40 -28.73 -39.36
N ALA A 695 -24.54 -29.12 -38.77
CA ALA A 695 -24.89 -30.49 -38.38
C ALA A 695 -23.93 -31.05 -37.30
N SER A 696 -24.24 -31.10 -36.00
CA SER A 696 -25.40 -31.62 -35.24
C SER A 696 -25.40 -33.13 -34.98
N GLY A 697 -25.48 -33.51 -33.70
CA GLY A 697 -26.01 -34.78 -33.20
C GLY A 697 -25.94 -34.78 -31.65
N SER A 698 -27.04 -34.73 -30.87
CA SER A 698 -28.12 -35.74 -30.67
C SER A 698 -27.59 -37.02 -29.99
N ALA A 699 -28.24 -37.75 -29.06
CA ALA A 699 -29.59 -37.77 -28.47
C ALA A 699 -29.60 -38.86 -27.33
N VAL A 700 -30.55 -39.04 -26.38
CA VAL A 700 -31.79 -38.35 -25.94
C VAL A 700 -32.18 -38.84 -24.51
N ASN A 701 -33.12 -38.16 -23.83
CA ASN A 701 -33.83 -38.54 -22.59
C ASN A 701 -34.32 -40.01 -22.45
N SER A 702 -34.55 -40.45 -21.19
CA SER A 702 -35.85 -41.07 -20.79
C SER A 702 -36.12 -41.14 -19.26
N THR A 703 -37.09 -40.31 -18.83
CA THR A 703 -38.21 -40.55 -17.86
C THR A 703 -38.10 -41.44 -16.58
N GLN A 704 -38.31 -40.77 -15.44
CA GLN A 704 -39.31 -41.00 -14.36
C GLN A 704 -39.48 -42.36 -13.62
N ALA A 705 -39.38 -42.30 -12.28
CA ALA A 705 -40.23 -42.98 -11.29
C ALA A 705 -40.18 -42.22 -9.93
N GLU A 706 -41.15 -42.45 -9.03
CA GLU A 706 -41.45 -41.63 -7.82
C GLU A 706 -40.84 -42.16 -6.49
N ASN A 707 -40.82 -41.29 -5.45
CA ASN A 707 -40.61 -41.54 -4.00
C ASN A 707 -39.20 -42.02 -3.59
N ASP A 708 -38.49 -41.41 -2.64
CA ASP A 708 -38.90 -40.98 -1.28
C ASP A 708 -38.15 -39.73 -0.76
N VAL A 709 -38.66 -39.15 0.33
CA VAL A 709 -38.05 -37.98 1.00
C VAL A 709 -37.08 -38.41 2.10
N GLU A 710 -35.77 -38.20 1.88
CA GLU A 710 -34.79 -38.16 2.96
C GLU A 710 -33.78 -37.02 2.70
N SER A 711 -33.72 -36.04 3.60
CA SER A 711 -32.91 -34.84 3.42
C SER A 711 -31.44 -35.11 3.77
N THR A 712 -30.62 -35.41 2.76
CA THR A 712 -29.17 -35.49 2.90
C THR A 712 -28.57 -34.10 3.11
N LYS A 713 -28.46 -33.71 4.37
CA LYS A 713 -27.73 -32.52 4.84
C LYS A 713 -26.30 -32.54 4.30
N GLU A 714 -25.83 -31.44 3.71
CA GLU A 714 -24.44 -31.38 3.20
C GLU A 714 -23.41 -31.68 4.31
N PRO A 715 -22.30 -32.36 3.98
CA PRO A 715 -21.21 -32.55 4.92
C PRO A 715 -20.64 -31.20 5.36
N ARG A 716 -20.43 -31.07 6.68
CA ARG A 716 -19.91 -29.86 7.30
C ARG A 716 -18.47 -29.60 6.88
N LEU A 717 -17.61 -30.62 6.94
CA LEU A 717 -16.21 -30.53 6.54
C LEU A 717 -16.09 -30.32 5.03
N LYS A 718 -15.14 -29.46 4.62
CA LYS A 718 -15.00 -28.98 3.24
C LYS A 718 -13.72 -29.44 2.56
N SER A 719 -12.62 -29.72 3.28
CA SER A 719 -11.37 -30.18 2.67
C SER A 719 -11.48 -31.61 2.10
N ASP A 720 -10.90 -31.84 0.92
CA ASP A 720 -10.90 -33.17 0.26
C ASP A 720 -10.30 -34.31 1.11
N LEU A 721 -9.51 -33.96 2.13
CA LEU A 721 -8.82 -34.89 3.00
C LEU A 721 -9.68 -35.34 4.20
N LEU A 722 -10.55 -34.47 4.72
CA LEU A 722 -11.39 -34.76 5.90
C LEU A 722 -12.88 -34.93 5.56
N LYS A 723 -13.38 -34.23 4.53
CA LYS A 723 -14.76 -34.31 4.03
C LYS A 723 -15.27 -35.74 3.72
N PRO A 724 -14.46 -36.69 3.19
CA PRO A 724 -14.95 -38.04 2.87
C PRO A 724 -15.32 -38.90 4.09
N SER A 725 -14.90 -38.54 5.31
CA SER A 725 -15.22 -39.33 6.51
C SER A 725 -16.54 -38.90 7.13
N GLU A 726 -17.54 -39.79 7.10
CA GLU A 726 -18.83 -39.59 7.77
C GLU A 726 -18.64 -39.45 9.29
N THR A 727 -17.74 -40.23 9.90
CA THR A 727 -17.40 -40.17 11.32
C THR A 727 -16.83 -38.80 11.72
N LEU A 728 -15.93 -38.23 10.91
CA LEU A 728 -15.38 -36.89 11.17
C LEU A 728 -16.42 -35.78 10.95
N ASN A 729 -17.31 -35.91 9.97
CA ASN A 729 -18.43 -34.96 9.83
C ASN A 729 -19.36 -34.99 11.05
N LYS A 730 -19.67 -36.17 11.60
CA LYS A 730 -20.44 -36.29 12.86
C LYS A 730 -19.70 -35.68 14.06
N LEU A 731 -18.37 -35.82 14.14
CA LEU A 731 -17.57 -35.11 15.16
C LEU A 731 -17.59 -33.58 14.94
N ALA A 732 -17.59 -33.11 13.70
CA ALA A 732 -17.74 -31.70 13.34
C ALA A 732 -19.12 -31.13 13.72
N ASP A 733 -20.17 -31.97 13.76
CA ASP A 733 -21.52 -31.63 14.23
C ASP A 733 -21.77 -31.94 15.74
N ARG A 734 -20.74 -32.33 16.49
CA ARG A 734 -20.79 -32.72 17.93
C ARG A 734 -21.57 -34.01 18.24
N GLU A 735 -21.83 -34.85 17.25
CA GLU A 735 -22.60 -36.09 17.39
C GLU A 735 -21.75 -37.28 17.86
N VAL A 736 -20.40 -37.17 17.79
CA VAL A 736 -19.44 -38.24 18.14
C VAL A 736 -18.34 -37.71 19.08
N ALA A 737 -17.70 -38.61 19.84
CA ALA A 737 -16.63 -38.30 20.77
C ALA A 737 -15.28 -37.94 20.09
N SER A 738 -14.46 -37.17 20.79
CA SER A 738 -13.15 -36.68 20.33
C SER A 738 -12.04 -37.75 20.26
N TYR A 739 -11.09 -37.58 19.33
CA TYR A 739 -9.88 -38.42 19.24
C TYR A 739 -8.78 -37.91 20.19
N LYS A 740 -8.04 -38.85 20.80
CA LYS A 740 -6.99 -38.57 21.79
C LYS A 740 -5.98 -39.73 21.86
N THR A 741 -4.94 -39.60 22.66
CA THR A 741 -3.93 -40.64 22.87
C THR A 741 -4.55 -41.99 23.22
N GLY A 742 -4.23 -43.01 22.41
CA GLY A 742 -4.83 -44.35 22.45
C GLY A 742 -5.92 -44.62 21.40
N SER A 743 -6.47 -43.59 20.74
CA SER A 743 -7.37 -43.75 19.59
C SER A 743 -6.63 -44.39 18.39
N LYS A 744 -7.34 -45.22 17.62
CA LYS A 744 -6.84 -45.85 16.38
C LYS A 744 -7.92 -45.91 15.32
N GLY A 745 -7.57 -45.79 14.04
CA GLY A 745 -8.50 -45.89 12.91
C GLY A 745 -8.13 -45.02 11.71
N GLN A 746 -8.89 -45.13 10.62
CA GLN A 746 -8.68 -44.35 9.39
C GLN A 746 -8.91 -42.85 9.61
N GLU A 747 -9.74 -42.47 10.57
CA GLU A 747 -9.95 -41.07 10.96
C GLU A 747 -8.71 -40.48 11.64
N VAL A 748 -8.00 -41.27 12.47
CA VAL A 748 -6.72 -40.87 13.05
C VAL A 748 -5.66 -40.70 11.97
N GLU A 749 -5.62 -41.62 11.00
CA GLU A 749 -4.73 -41.53 9.84
C GLU A 749 -5.02 -40.27 8.99
N SER A 750 -6.30 -39.90 8.85
CA SER A 750 -6.74 -38.69 8.15
C SER A 750 -6.32 -37.42 8.89
N ILE A 751 -6.48 -37.38 10.22
CA ILE A 751 -5.99 -36.29 11.08
C ILE A 751 -4.45 -36.16 10.99
N GLN A 752 -3.72 -37.28 10.99
CA GLN A 752 -2.27 -37.30 10.83
C GLN A 752 -1.83 -36.79 9.44
N LYS A 753 -2.53 -37.18 8.37
CA LYS A 753 -2.31 -36.68 7.01
C LYS A 753 -2.59 -35.18 6.88
N ALA A 754 -3.61 -34.66 7.57
CA ALA A 754 -3.87 -33.22 7.66
C ALA A 754 -2.68 -32.50 8.29
N LEU A 755 -2.22 -32.94 9.47
CA LEU A 755 -1.06 -32.36 10.16
C LEU A 755 0.21 -32.37 9.30
N ILE A 756 0.50 -33.48 8.60
CA ILE A 756 1.66 -33.56 7.68
C ILE A 756 1.51 -32.56 6.53
N LYS A 757 0.33 -32.45 5.92
CA LYS A 757 0.07 -31.52 4.80
C LYS A 757 0.17 -30.05 5.24
N LEU A 758 -0.14 -29.74 6.50
CA LEU A 758 0.03 -28.44 7.14
C LEU A 758 1.47 -28.19 7.66
N GLY A 759 2.41 -29.11 7.46
CA GLY A 759 3.84 -28.92 7.78
C GLY A 759 4.30 -29.38 9.17
N PHE A 760 3.49 -30.15 9.90
CA PHE A 760 3.91 -30.74 11.19
C PHE A 760 4.64 -32.08 11.01
N ASP A 761 5.72 -32.29 11.78
CA ASP A 761 6.53 -33.50 11.72
C ASP A 761 6.02 -34.59 12.70
N LEU A 762 5.44 -35.67 12.17
CA LEU A 762 5.04 -36.86 12.94
C LEU A 762 6.19 -37.87 13.12
N GLY A 763 7.40 -37.56 12.69
CA GLY A 763 8.58 -38.40 12.79
C GLY A 763 8.54 -39.60 11.86
N THR A 764 9.36 -40.61 12.17
CA THR A 764 9.57 -41.80 11.33
C THR A 764 8.34 -42.69 11.11
N TYR A 765 7.27 -42.51 11.89
CA TYR A 765 6.02 -43.27 11.78
C TYR A 765 5.03 -42.67 10.78
N GLY A 766 5.09 -41.35 10.51
CA GLY A 766 4.19 -40.67 9.60
C GLY A 766 2.71 -40.74 10.02
N ALA A 767 1.83 -41.01 9.06
CA ALA A 767 0.41 -41.26 9.32
C ALA A 767 0.16 -42.78 9.39
N ASP A 768 0.23 -43.32 10.61
CA ASP A 768 0.14 -44.76 10.92
C ASP A 768 -1.25 -45.20 11.43
N GLY A 769 -2.19 -44.26 11.56
CA GLY A 769 -3.54 -44.50 12.09
C GLY A 769 -3.59 -44.73 13.60
N SER A 770 -2.51 -44.43 14.35
CA SER A 770 -2.39 -44.65 15.79
C SER A 770 -2.05 -43.35 16.53
N PHE A 771 -2.98 -42.87 17.37
CA PHE A 771 -2.82 -41.61 18.09
C PHE A 771 -1.86 -41.80 19.28
N GLY A 772 -0.56 -41.64 19.01
CA GLY A 772 0.53 -41.72 20.00
C GLY A 772 0.96 -40.36 20.54
N SER A 773 1.98 -40.36 21.41
CA SER A 773 2.54 -39.15 22.03
C SER A 773 3.09 -38.13 21.01
N THR A 774 3.63 -38.58 19.88
CA THR A 774 4.06 -37.69 18.79
C THR A 774 2.88 -37.00 18.13
N THR A 775 1.78 -37.72 17.86
CA THR A 775 0.53 -37.12 17.34
C THR A 775 -0.08 -36.15 18.34
N GLU A 776 -0.14 -36.51 19.61
CA GLU A 776 -0.59 -35.63 20.70
C GLU A 776 0.23 -34.33 20.76
N ARG A 777 1.56 -34.43 20.63
CA ARG A 777 2.46 -33.25 20.59
C ARG A 777 2.18 -32.35 19.39
N GLN A 778 2.01 -32.91 18.18
CA GLN A 778 1.73 -32.10 17.00
C GLN A 778 0.31 -31.49 17.02
N VAL A 779 -0.68 -32.20 17.60
CA VAL A 779 -2.01 -31.62 17.85
C VAL A 779 -1.91 -30.45 18.84
N LYS A 780 -1.11 -30.57 19.92
CA LYS A 780 -0.86 -29.45 20.84
C LYS A 780 -0.17 -28.26 20.15
N MET A 781 0.83 -28.52 19.30
CA MET A 781 1.50 -27.47 18.52
C MET A 781 0.53 -26.80 17.55
N PHE A 782 -0.35 -27.54 16.86
CA PHE A 782 -1.41 -26.98 16.03
C PHE A 782 -2.38 -26.12 16.86
N GLN A 783 -2.86 -26.63 18.00
CA GLN A 783 -3.72 -25.90 18.95
C GLN A 783 -3.07 -24.63 19.53
N GLN A 784 -1.74 -24.50 19.48
CA GLN A 784 -1.00 -23.32 19.94
C GLN A 784 -0.65 -22.34 18.82
N SER A 785 -0.58 -22.79 17.57
CA SER A 785 0.00 -22.02 16.44
C SER A 785 -1.00 -21.64 15.36
N TYR A 786 -2.12 -22.36 15.24
CA TYR A 786 -3.16 -22.04 14.29
C TYR A 786 -4.21 -21.11 14.90
N THR A 787 -4.36 -19.94 14.27
CA THR A 787 -5.46 -19.00 14.54
C THR A 787 -6.50 -19.16 13.43
N PRO A 788 -7.75 -19.54 13.73
CA PRO A 788 -8.83 -19.61 12.77
C PRO A 788 -8.98 -18.34 11.92
N SER A 789 -9.22 -18.52 10.62
CA SER A 789 -9.60 -17.44 9.72
C SER A 789 -11.11 -17.19 9.72
N HIS A 790 -11.89 -18.21 10.10
CA HIS A 790 -13.35 -18.28 9.95
C HIS A 790 -13.83 -18.15 8.49
N SER A 791 -12.94 -18.34 7.51
CA SER A 791 -13.24 -18.32 6.07
C SER A 791 -14.15 -19.48 5.64
N THR A 792 -13.99 -20.63 6.30
CA THR A 792 -14.56 -21.92 5.89
C THR A 792 -15.60 -22.40 6.90
N HIS A 793 -15.34 -22.18 8.19
CA HIS A 793 -16.24 -22.54 9.28
C HIS A 793 -16.53 -21.33 10.18
N PRO A 794 -17.75 -20.77 10.13
CA PRO A 794 -18.16 -19.76 11.10
C PRO A 794 -18.33 -20.37 12.51
N ASP A 795 -18.14 -19.55 13.54
CA ASP A 795 -18.49 -19.82 14.94
C ASP A 795 -17.94 -21.12 15.55
N TYR A 796 -16.65 -21.39 15.36
CA TYR A 796 -15.90 -22.36 16.16
C TYR A 796 -14.75 -21.71 16.92
N LYS A 797 -14.16 -22.45 17.87
CA LYS A 797 -12.86 -22.09 18.47
C LYS A 797 -12.03 -23.36 18.60
N VAL A 798 -10.76 -23.27 18.25
CA VAL A 798 -9.81 -24.33 18.60
C VAL A 798 -9.78 -24.45 20.14
N GLY A 799 -9.80 -25.68 20.64
CA GLY A 799 -9.93 -25.94 22.08
C GLY A 799 -8.71 -25.48 22.88
N LYS A 800 -8.78 -25.62 24.21
CA LYS A 800 -7.58 -25.51 25.06
C LYS A 800 -6.52 -26.48 24.56
N THR A 801 -5.25 -26.09 24.61
CA THR A 801 -4.13 -26.97 24.26
C THR A 801 -4.09 -28.19 25.17
N ASP A 802 -4.67 -29.30 24.72
CA ASP A 802 -4.86 -30.54 25.46
C ASP A 802 -4.41 -31.78 24.68
N GLY A 803 -4.14 -31.65 23.38
CA GLY A 803 -3.77 -32.77 22.50
C GLY A 803 -4.95 -33.60 22.04
N ILE A 804 -6.18 -33.09 22.22
CA ILE A 804 -7.43 -33.76 21.88
C ILE A 804 -8.02 -33.14 20.60
N VAL A 805 -8.33 -33.99 19.63
CA VAL A 805 -9.06 -33.57 18.42
C VAL A 805 -10.55 -33.71 18.68
N GLY A 806 -11.11 -32.69 19.33
CA GLY A 806 -12.55 -32.43 19.39
C GLY A 806 -13.03 -31.57 18.22
N GLN A 807 -14.32 -31.22 18.21
CA GLN A 807 -14.97 -30.44 17.15
C GLN A 807 -14.14 -29.21 16.70
N GLY A 808 -13.73 -28.36 17.65
CA GLY A 808 -13.00 -27.13 17.35
C GLY A 808 -11.61 -27.36 16.73
N THR A 809 -10.87 -28.35 17.22
CA THR A 809 -9.58 -28.74 16.63
C THR A 809 -9.76 -29.32 15.23
N LEU A 810 -10.84 -30.08 14.99
CA LEU A 810 -11.14 -30.69 13.70
C LEU A 810 -11.57 -29.67 12.64
N LEU A 811 -12.48 -28.75 12.99
CA LEU A 811 -12.87 -27.64 12.12
C LEU A 811 -11.66 -26.74 11.79
N GLY A 812 -10.75 -26.52 12.76
CA GLY A 812 -9.49 -25.82 12.53
C GLY A 812 -8.58 -26.53 11.54
N LEU A 813 -8.40 -27.84 11.65
CA LEU A 813 -7.59 -28.61 10.69
C LEU A 813 -8.19 -28.56 9.27
N ASP A 814 -9.52 -28.55 9.16
CA ASP A 814 -10.23 -28.48 7.89
C ASP A 814 -10.15 -27.10 7.22
N GLU A 815 -10.30 -26.02 8.00
CA GLU A 815 -10.13 -24.63 7.54
C GLU A 815 -8.67 -24.35 7.14
N ALA A 816 -7.69 -24.74 7.97
CA ALA A 816 -6.27 -24.61 7.67
C ALA A 816 -5.88 -25.28 6.34
N LEU A 817 -6.52 -26.41 6.01
CA LEU A 817 -6.30 -27.14 4.75
C LEU A 817 -6.92 -26.46 3.53
N ILE A 818 -8.02 -25.71 3.70
CA ILE A 818 -8.68 -24.93 2.64
C ILE A 818 -7.93 -23.61 2.41
N ASP A 819 -7.56 -22.90 3.48
CA ASP A 819 -6.80 -21.65 3.45
C ASP A 819 -5.36 -21.82 2.91
N GLY A 820 -4.88 -23.06 2.77
CA GLY A 820 -3.50 -23.35 2.37
C GLY A 820 -2.48 -22.94 3.44
N TRP A 821 -2.89 -22.90 4.71
CA TRP A 821 -2.01 -22.54 5.82
C TRP A 821 -0.91 -23.59 6.02
N VAL A 822 0.30 -23.14 6.31
CA VAL A 822 1.45 -24.01 6.56
C VAL A 822 2.19 -23.54 7.81
N TYR A 823 2.38 -24.45 8.76
CA TYR A 823 3.13 -24.22 9.98
C TYR A 823 4.60 -23.89 9.66
N LYS A 824 5.03 -22.70 10.10
CA LYS A 824 6.42 -22.25 10.02
C LYS A 824 7.04 -22.30 11.41
N HIS A 825 7.97 -23.21 11.62
CA HIS A 825 8.63 -23.38 12.91
C HIS A 825 9.64 -22.26 13.17
N GLU A 826 9.42 -21.42 14.20
CA GLU A 826 10.36 -20.38 14.60
C GLU A 826 11.54 -20.93 15.40
N CYS A 827 12.60 -21.32 14.70
CA CYS A 827 13.88 -21.66 15.33
C CYS A 827 14.55 -20.42 15.94
N LYS A 828 14.88 -20.46 17.24
CA LYS A 828 15.49 -19.35 17.98
C LYS A 828 16.68 -19.82 18.83
N LEU A 829 17.72 -19.00 18.88
CA LEU A 829 18.89 -19.24 19.71
C LEU A 829 18.54 -19.04 21.19
N MET A 830 18.67 -20.08 22.00
CA MET A 830 18.24 -20.14 23.40
C MET A 830 19.32 -20.79 24.29
N ILE A 831 20.56 -20.26 24.24
CA ILE A 831 21.65 -20.71 25.11
C ILE A 831 21.47 -20.10 26.51
N ASN A 832 21.42 -20.94 27.55
CA ASN A 832 21.42 -20.48 28.94
C ASN A 832 22.85 -20.09 29.37
N PHE A 833 23.19 -18.82 29.13
CA PHE A 833 24.51 -18.27 29.46
C PHE A 833 24.81 -18.14 30.96
N GLU A 834 23.80 -18.18 31.83
CA GLU A 834 23.98 -18.14 33.28
C GLU A 834 24.41 -19.52 33.82
N PHE A 835 23.79 -20.60 33.33
CA PHE A 835 24.27 -21.98 33.58
C PHE A 835 25.75 -22.13 33.19
N ILE A 836 26.16 -21.59 32.04
CA ILE A 836 27.56 -21.63 31.60
C ILE A 836 28.46 -20.78 32.53
N LYS A 837 28.01 -19.58 32.92
CA LYS A 837 28.75 -18.65 33.79
C LYS A 837 29.05 -19.24 35.17
N GLU A 838 28.13 -20.02 35.76
CA GLU A 838 28.35 -20.75 37.02
C GLU A 838 29.50 -21.77 36.95
N LEU A 839 29.90 -22.21 35.75
CA LEU A 839 30.83 -23.32 35.52
C LEU A 839 32.23 -22.90 35.04
N GLU A 840 32.39 -21.66 34.59
CA GLU A 840 33.64 -21.17 33.98
C GLU A 840 34.50 -20.36 34.96
N GLY A 841 33.86 -19.61 35.87
CA GLY A 841 34.53 -18.63 36.72
C GLY A 841 34.96 -17.36 35.96
N VAL A 842 35.13 -16.27 36.70
CA VAL A 842 35.44 -14.95 36.12
C VAL A 842 36.57 -14.28 36.91
N LYS A 843 37.55 -13.69 36.21
CA LYS A 843 38.62 -12.89 36.84
C LYS A 843 38.73 -11.49 36.23
N LYS A 844 38.82 -10.48 37.12
CA LYS A 844 39.03 -9.06 36.78
C LYS A 844 40.48 -8.74 36.44
N ASP A 845 41.39 -9.46 37.07
CA ASP A 845 42.82 -9.31 36.85
C ASP A 845 43.31 -10.33 35.82
N GLY A 846 44.25 -9.90 34.97
CA GLY A 846 44.94 -10.78 34.04
C GLY A 846 45.72 -11.87 34.77
N TYR A 847 45.78 -13.06 34.19
CA TYR A 847 46.54 -14.21 34.70
C TYR A 847 47.02 -15.09 33.55
N VAL A 848 48.05 -15.92 33.76
CA VAL A 848 48.49 -16.91 32.76
C VAL A 848 48.14 -18.33 33.27
N PRO A 849 47.21 -19.06 32.63
CA PRO A 849 46.82 -20.40 33.07
C PRO A 849 47.87 -21.46 32.69
N ASP A 850 48.10 -22.41 33.60
CA ASP A 850 48.96 -23.60 33.48
C ASP A 850 50.15 -23.44 32.49
N VAL A 851 51.12 -22.63 32.91
CA VAL A 851 52.33 -22.29 32.13
C VAL A 851 53.15 -23.53 31.74
N LYS A 852 53.03 -24.62 32.53
CA LYS A 852 53.79 -25.86 32.32
C LYS A 852 53.20 -26.72 31.20
N ASN A 853 51.87 -26.80 31.09
CA ASN A 853 51.21 -27.71 30.17
C ASN A 853 50.47 -27.01 29.01
N SER A 854 50.30 -25.69 29.04
CA SER A 854 49.59 -24.93 28.00
C SER A 854 50.48 -23.95 27.24
N SER A 855 50.02 -23.52 26.07
CA SER A 855 50.60 -22.42 25.27
C SER A 855 49.78 -21.12 25.41
N SER A 856 49.15 -20.92 26.57
CA SER A 856 48.31 -19.75 26.85
C SER A 856 49.14 -18.49 27.05
N GLY A 857 48.55 -17.33 26.78
CA GLY A 857 49.10 -16.01 27.12
C GLY A 857 48.40 -15.37 28.29
N VAL A 858 48.47 -14.04 28.37
CA VAL A 858 47.70 -13.27 29.37
C VAL A 858 46.21 -13.46 29.12
N THR A 859 45.53 -14.02 30.09
CA THR A 859 44.12 -14.43 30.05
C THR A 859 43.31 -13.59 31.02
N ILE A 860 42.09 -13.18 30.66
CA ILE A 860 41.22 -12.34 31.48
C ILE A 860 39.75 -12.72 31.34
N ALA A 861 38.88 -12.17 32.19
CA ALA A 861 37.43 -12.40 32.18
C ALA A 861 37.07 -13.89 32.32
N SER A 862 36.28 -14.43 31.39
CA SER A 862 35.88 -15.84 31.30
C SER A 862 36.84 -16.61 30.37
N GLY A 863 38.12 -16.68 30.73
CA GLY A 863 39.12 -17.46 29.97
C GLY A 863 39.59 -16.85 28.64
N PHE A 864 39.44 -15.53 28.43
CA PHE A 864 39.84 -14.88 27.18
C PHE A 864 41.36 -14.68 27.08
N ASP A 865 42.06 -15.58 26.38
CA ASP A 865 43.51 -15.52 26.12
C ASP A 865 43.86 -14.43 25.10
N LEU A 866 44.37 -13.30 25.58
CA LEU A 866 44.85 -12.17 24.77
C LEU A 866 46.09 -12.52 23.95
N GLY A 867 46.94 -13.42 24.45
CA GLY A 867 48.12 -13.88 23.74
C GLY A 867 47.80 -14.63 22.44
N ALA A 868 46.58 -15.15 22.30
CA ALA A 868 46.08 -15.80 21.09
C ALA A 868 45.36 -14.84 20.10
N ARG A 869 45.32 -13.53 20.37
CA ARG A 869 44.55 -12.55 19.59
C ARG A 869 45.43 -11.46 18.98
N SER A 870 44.90 -10.80 17.97
CA SER A 870 45.45 -9.62 17.31
C SER A 870 44.61 -8.36 17.62
N LYS A 871 45.15 -7.17 17.31
CA LYS A 871 44.39 -5.92 17.47
C LYS A 871 43.13 -5.90 16.59
N SER A 872 43.19 -6.53 15.42
CA SER A 872 42.05 -6.71 14.52
C SER A 872 40.95 -7.57 15.14
N ASP A 873 41.30 -8.62 15.89
CA ASP A 873 40.31 -9.46 16.57
C ASP A 873 39.58 -8.68 17.69
N LEU A 874 40.30 -7.85 18.45
CA LEU A 874 39.69 -7.00 19.48
C LEU A 874 38.71 -5.97 18.89
N LEU A 875 39.02 -5.42 17.71
CA LEU A 875 38.13 -4.52 16.98
C LEU A 875 36.92 -5.26 16.39
N ALA A 876 37.12 -6.48 15.85
CA ALA A 876 36.05 -7.32 15.32
C ALA A 876 35.04 -7.78 16.38
N LEU A 877 35.44 -7.86 17.65
CA LEU A 877 34.55 -8.08 18.79
C LEU A 877 33.65 -6.87 19.13
N GLY A 878 33.87 -5.70 18.50
CA GLY A 878 33.11 -4.48 18.78
C GLY A 878 33.43 -3.86 20.15
N LEU A 879 34.65 -4.07 20.66
CA LEU A 879 35.09 -3.47 21.93
C LEU A 879 35.39 -1.97 21.75
N PRO A 880 35.09 -1.11 22.74
CA PRO A 880 35.42 0.31 22.70
C PRO A 880 36.92 0.54 22.55
N GLN A 881 37.31 1.57 21.79
CA GLN A 881 38.72 1.88 21.49
C GLN A 881 39.59 1.99 22.76
N THR A 882 39.05 2.56 23.83
CA THR A 882 39.70 2.67 25.15
C THR A 882 40.08 1.31 25.76
N LEU A 883 39.23 0.30 25.58
CA LEU A 883 39.45 -1.06 26.06
C LEU A 883 40.34 -1.85 25.10
N VAL A 884 40.21 -1.64 23.78
CA VAL A 884 41.13 -2.18 22.77
C VAL A 884 42.56 -1.71 23.06
N ASP A 885 42.78 -0.42 23.32
CA ASP A 885 44.10 0.14 23.60
C ASP A 885 44.64 -0.29 24.98
N LYS A 886 43.77 -0.55 25.97
CA LYS A 886 44.16 -1.17 27.26
C LYS A 886 44.63 -2.62 27.11
N LEU A 887 44.02 -3.40 26.21
CA LEU A 887 44.32 -4.83 26.01
C LEU A 887 45.44 -5.08 24.98
N THR A 888 45.63 -4.17 24.02
CA THR A 888 46.64 -4.27 22.95
C THR A 888 48.06 -4.60 23.44
N PRO A 889 48.58 -4.06 24.57
CA PRO A 889 49.93 -4.38 25.06
C PRO A 889 50.14 -5.84 25.47
N TYR A 890 49.08 -6.61 25.69
CA TYR A 890 49.14 -8.00 26.18
C TYR A 890 49.01 -9.05 25.08
N LEU A 891 48.84 -8.61 23.83
CA LEU A 891 48.68 -9.47 22.67
C LEU A 891 50.01 -10.14 22.27
N GLY A 892 49.94 -11.37 21.75
CA GLY A 892 51.09 -12.12 21.24
C GLY A 892 52.03 -12.74 22.28
N TYR A 893 52.06 -12.26 23.53
CA TYR A 893 52.87 -12.85 24.60
C TYR A 893 52.31 -14.21 25.05
N LYS A 894 53.19 -15.23 25.18
CA LYS A 894 52.83 -16.61 25.57
C LYS A 894 53.73 -17.15 26.69
N LYS A 895 53.22 -18.11 27.46
CA LYS A 895 53.96 -18.84 28.51
C LYS A 895 54.74 -17.91 29.46
N ASP A 896 56.03 -18.17 29.68
CA ASP A 896 56.89 -17.44 30.62
C ASP A 896 57.05 -15.96 30.26
N GLU A 897 57.06 -15.61 28.97
CA GLU A 897 57.09 -14.21 28.52
C GLU A 897 55.82 -13.45 28.93
N ALA A 898 54.66 -14.10 28.86
CA ALA A 898 53.39 -13.54 29.33
C ALA A 898 53.38 -13.35 30.85
N VAL A 899 53.99 -14.27 31.62
CA VAL A 899 54.13 -14.14 33.08
C VAL A 899 55.03 -12.97 33.45
N GLU A 900 56.21 -12.86 32.82
CA GLU A 900 57.13 -11.75 33.05
C GLU A 900 56.54 -10.39 32.66
N PHE A 901 55.85 -10.31 31.52
CA PHE A 901 55.25 -9.08 31.04
C PHE A 901 54.12 -8.60 31.96
N LEU A 902 53.23 -9.52 32.37
CA LEU A 902 52.12 -9.23 33.27
C LEU A 902 52.59 -8.88 34.69
N ALA A 903 53.70 -9.46 35.17
CA ALA A 903 54.29 -9.08 36.45
C ALA A 903 54.87 -7.65 36.45
N LYS A 904 55.37 -7.18 35.30
CA LYS A 904 55.87 -5.80 35.11
C LYS A 904 54.73 -4.81 34.81
N ASN A 905 53.66 -5.27 34.18
CA ASN A 905 52.49 -4.47 33.78
C ASN A 905 51.20 -5.19 34.21
N PRO A 906 50.70 -4.98 35.43
CA PRO A 906 49.47 -5.64 35.88
C PRO A 906 48.24 -5.20 35.07
N LEU A 907 47.54 -6.16 34.47
CA LEU A 907 46.26 -5.92 33.81
C LEU A 907 45.10 -6.10 34.78
N SER A 908 44.22 -5.10 34.87
CA SER A 908 42.94 -5.19 35.58
C SER A 908 41.87 -4.39 34.82
N VAL A 909 40.62 -4.87 34.86
CA VAL A 909 39.45 -4.21 34.24
C VAL A 909 38.38 -3.89 35.29
N ASN A 910 37.64 -2.80 35.07
CA ASN A 910 36.50 -2.47 35.94
C ASN A 910 35.27 -3.36 35.63
N GLU A 911 34.19 -3.26 36.42
CA GLU A 911 33.00 -4.11 36.26
C GLU A 911 32.36 -3.99 34.87
N GLN A 912 32.22 -2.76 34.35
CA GLN A 912 31.59 -2.51 33.05
C GLN A 912 32.44 -3.05 31.90
N GLU A 913 33.77 -2.90 31.99
CA GLU A 913 34.73 -3.48 31.05
C GLU A 913 34.73 -5.02 31.13
N LEU A 914 34.58 -5.60 32.32
CA LEU A 914 34.50 -7.04 32.54
C LEU A 914 33.23 -7.64 31.92
N GLU A 915 32.06 -7.06 32.21
CA GLU A 915 30.78 -7.52 31.64
C GLU A 915 30.74 -7.36 30.12
N LEU A 916 31.32 -6.27 29.60
CA LEU A 916 31.45 -6.05 28.16
C LEU A 916 32.38 -7.07 27.49
N LEU A 917 33.51 -7.42 28.12
CA LEU A 917 34.38 -8.50 27.63
C LEU A 917 33.67 -9.86 27.67
N ILE A 918 33.00 -10.19 28.78
CA ILE A 918 32.28 -11.47 28.90
C ILE A 918 31.19 -11.57 27.84
N SER A 919 30.39 -10.53 27.64
CA SER A 919 29.31 -10.54 26.64
C SER A 919 29.85 -10.66 25.21
N LYS A 920 30.86 -9.88 24.82
CA LYS A 920 31.41 -9.92 23.45
C LYS A 920 32.19 -11.18 23.12
N VAL A 921 32.94 -11.73 24.08
CA VAL A 921 33.61 -13.03 23.91
C VAL A 921 32.59 -14.16 23.78
N LYS A 922 31.55 -14.18 24.64
CA LYS A 922 30.46 -15.16 24.54
C LYS A 922 29.72 -15.06 23.20
N GLU A 923 29.35 -13.85 22.77
CA GLU A 923 28.69 -13.60 21.48
C GLU A 923 29.50 -14.16 20.30
N SER A 924 30.82 -13.92 20.29
CA SER A 924 31.73 -14.41 19.25
C SER A 924 31.90 -15.92 19.24
N GLU A 925 32.16 -16.55 20.39
CA GLU A 925 32.34 -18.00 20.47
C GLU A 925 31.01 -18.75 20.26
N THR A 926 29.87 -18.15 20.64
CA THR A 926 28.53 -18.65 20.28
C THR A 926 28.29 -18.63 18.78
N ARG A 927 28.59 -17.52 18.09
CA ARG A 927 28.48 -17.43 16.63
C ARG A 927 29.31 -18.51 15.95
N ARG A 928 30.55 -18.71 16.42
CA ARG A 928 31.46 -19.75 15.91
C ARG A 928 30.90 -21.17 16.06
N ILE A 929 30.29 -21.54 17.19
CA ILE A 929 29.74 -22.89 17.38
C ILE A 929 28.42 -23.09 16.60
N VAL A 930 27.58 -22.06 16.50
CA VAL A 930 26.39 -22.06 15.63
C VAL A 930 26.79 -22.30 14.18
N ASP A 931 27.75 -21.53 13.66
CA ASP A 931 28.25 -21.68 12.28
C ASP A 931 28.91 -23.04 12.04
N LEU A 932 29.62 -23.58 13.03
CA LEU A 932 30.24 -24.90 12.93
C LEU A 932 29.19 -26.02 12.90
N TYR A 933 28.19 -25.95 13.77
CA TYR A 933 27.10 -26.92 13.81
C TYR A 933 26.26 -26.86 12.53
N ASN A 934 25.85 -25.67 12.08
CA ASN A 934 25.04 -25.46 10.88
C ASN A 934 25.76 -25.86 9.58
N ARG A 935 27.10 -25.90 9.56
CA ARG A 935 27.88 -26.45 8.44
C ARG A 935 28.07 -27.97 8.51
N THR A 936 27.85 -28.60 9.66
CA THR A 936 28.16 -30.02 9.89
C THR A 936 26.91 -30.90 9.99
N SER A 937 25.84 -30.43 10.64
CA SER A 937 24.56 -31.14 10.70
C SER A 937 23.82 -31.04 9.37
N LYS A 938 23.20 -32.15 8.95
CA LYS A 938 22.48 -32.25 7.66
C LYS A 938 20.97 -32.14 7.78
N THR A 939 20.42 -32.18 9.00
CA THR A 939 18.99 -32.39 9.26
C THR A 939 18.34 -31.28 10.06
N THR A 940 19.08 -30.57 10.92
CA THR A 940 18.50 -29.58 11.84
C THR A 940 19.53 -28.49 12.11
N LYS A 941 19.12 -27.22 12.10
CA LYS A 941 19.99 -26.10 12.47
C LYS A 941 20.15 -26.03 13.99
N PHE A 942 21.25 -25.46 14.47
CA PHE A 942 21.56 -25.29 15.89
C PHE A 942 20.44 -24.55 16.63
N GLU A 943 19.91 -23.49 16.01
CA GLU A 943 18.82 -22.66 16.51
C GLU A 943 17.48 -23.40 16.58
N CYS A 944 17.36 -24.57 15.93
CA CYS A 944 16.20 -25.45 16.00
C CYS A 944 16.36 -26.56 17.05
N LEU A 945 17.50 -26.67 17.74
CA LEU A 945 17.70 -27.63 18.81
C LEU A 945 16.96 -27.20 20.10
N PRO A 946 16.59 -28.15 20.99
CA PRO A 946 16.15 -27.82 22.34
C PRO A 946 17.17 -26.94 23.08
N TRP A 947 16.70 -25.98 23.87
CA TRP A 947 17.55 -25.01 24.56
C TRP A 947 18.60 -25.68 25.47
N GLN A 948 18.28 -26.85 26.05
CA GLN A 948 19.22 -27.67 26.81
C GLN A 948 20.39 -28.16 25.95
N ALA A 949 20.11 -28.67 24.75
CA ALA A 949 21.15 -29.13 23.82
C ALA A 949 22.00 -27.96 23.32
N GLN A 950 21.39 -26.83 22.95
CA GLN A 950 22.11 -25.60 22.59
C GLN A 950 23.06 -25.17 23.72
N THR A 951 22.57 -25.15 24.96
CA THR A 951 23.33 -24.76 26.15
C THR A 951 24.52 -25.67 26.40
N VAL A 952 24.30 -27.00 26.35
CA VAL A 952 25.36 -27.97 26.62
C VAL A 952 26.42 -27.94 25.53
N ILE A 953 26.05 -27.93 24.23
CA ILE A 953 27.02 -27.86 23.12
C ILE A 953 27.85 -26.58 23.23
N ALA A 954 27.25 -25.43 23.56
CA ALA A 954 27.97 -24.19 23.81
C ALA A 954 28.93 -24.29 25.01
N SER A 955 28.49 -24.87 26.14
CA SER A 955 29.34 -25.08 27.33
C SER A 955 30.57 -25.94 27.04
N VAL A 956 30.40 -27.05 26.29
CA VAL A 956 31.54 -27.90 25.90
C VAL A 956 32.46 -27.15 24.94
N SER A 957 31.89 -26.37 24.01
CA SER A 957 32.67 -25.59 23.04
C SER A 957 33.50 -24.49 23.69
N TYR A 958 33.05 -23.90 24.80
CA TYR A 958 33.85 -22.91 25.54
C TYR A 958 35.03 -23.56 26.28
N GLN A 959 34.86 -24.76 26.84
CA GLN A 959 35.94 -25.46 27.54
C GLN A 959 36.99 -26.07 26.59
N TYR A 960 36.57 -26.61 25.43
CA TYR A 960 37.44 -27.36 24.52
C TYR A 960 37.68 -26.69 23.15
N GLY A 961 37.03 -25.58 22.85
CA GLY A 961 37.23 -24.85 21.60
C GLY A 961 36.66 -25.59 20.38
N TYR A 962 37.49 -26.31 19.63
CA TYR A 962 37.10 -26.95 18.36
C TYR A 962 36.63 -28.40 18.58
N LEU A 963 35.34 -28.54 18.91
CA LEU A 963 34.72 -29.83 19.26
C LEU A 963 34.98 -31.02 18.31
N PRO A 964 35.10 -30.86 16.97
CA PRO A 964 35.31 -31.99 16.06
C PRO A 964 36.63 -32.76 16.28
N SER A 965 37.70 -32.10 16.73
CA SER A 965 38.99 -32.76 17.06
C SER A 965 39.11 -33.06 18.55
N GLU A 966 38.73 -32.11 19.40
CA GLU A 966 38.99 -32.23 20.84
C GLU A 966 37.98 -33.16 21.55
N THR A 967 36.81 -33.37 20.96
CA THR A 967 35.69 -34.11 21.59
C THR A 967 34.88 -34.95 20.58
N GLU A 968 35.56 -35.59 19.62
CA GLU A 968 34.97 -36.24 18.44
C GLU A 968 33.67 -37.03 18.71
N ASN A 969 33.67 -37.93 19.71
CA ASN A 969 32.51 -38.74 20.08
C ASN A 969 31.29 -37.91 20.54
N PHE A 970 31.54 -36.84 21.31
CA PHE A 970 30.49 -35.93 21.77
C PHE A 970 29.94 -35.09 20.63
N TRP A 971 30.83 -34.58 19.77
CA TRP A 971 30.44 -33.79 18.61
C TRP A 971 29.57 -34.60 17.65
N LYS A 972 29.94 -35.85 17.38
CA LYS A 972 29.15 -36.77 16.55
C LYS A 972 27.74 -36.98 17.11
N GLN A 973 27.63 -37.28 18.41
CA GLN A 973 26.33 -37.49 19.08
C GLN A 973 25.45 -36.23 19.04
N ALA A 974 26.06 -35.04 19.17
CA ALA A 974 25.35 -33.77 19.08
C ALA A 974 24.76 -33.53 17.68
N ILE A 975 25.54 -33.72 16.60
CA ILE A 975 25.04 -33.50 15.22
C ILE A 975 24.05 -34.58 14.75
N GLU A 976 24.14 -35.79 15.30
CA GLU A 976 23.20 -36.90 15.07
C GLU A 976 21.97 -36.84 15.98
N GLN A 977 21.94 -35.91 16.96
CA GLN A 977 20.87 -35.73 17.95
C GLN A 977 20.59 -36.96 18.84
N ASP A 978 21.61 -37.81 19.05
CA ASP A 978 21.51 -38.95 19.97
C ASP A 978 21.72 -38.49 21.42
N TRP A 979 20.68 -37.90 21.99
CA TRP A 979 20.67 -37.39 23.37
C TRP A 979 20.93 -38.50 24.40
N SER A 980 20.59 -39.76 24.09
CA SER A 980 20.84 -40.90 24.99
C SER A 980 22.32 -41.31 24.99
N ALA A 981 22.99 -41.34 23.83
CA ALA A 981 24.43 -41.56 23.78
C ALA A 981 25.21 -40.36 24.34
N MET A 982 24.78 -39.13 24.02
CA MET A 982 25.36 -37.88 24.52
C MET A 982 25.34 -37.81 26.06
N PHE A 983 24.20 -38.15 26.69
CA PHE A 983 24.10 -38.27 28.14
C PHE A 983 25.11 -39.26 28.73
N ASN A 984 25.17 -40.48 28.17
CA ASN A 984 26.06 -41.54 28.65
C ASN A 984 27.55 -41.20 28.45
N ASN A 985 27.88 -40.42 27.42
CA ASN A 985 29.22 -39.93 27.14
C ASN A 985 29.62 -38.83 28.14
N LEU A 986 28.75 -37.84 28.39
CA LEU A 986 28.98 -36.80 29.40
C LEU A 986 29.21 -37.39 30.80
N MET A 987 28.43 -38.40 31.19
CA MET A 987 28.63 -39.12 32.47
C MET A 987 29.94 -39.92 32.57
N LYS A 988 30.71 -40.04 31.47
CA LYS A 988 31.97 -40.80 31.38
C LYS A 988 33.11 -40.01 30.70
N PHE A 989 32.97 -38.69 30.59
CA PHE A 989 33.78 -37.84 29.70
C PHE A 989 35.28 -37.78 30.03
N GLY A 990 35.69 -38.23 31.22
CA GLY A 990 37.11 -38.42 31.57
C GLY A 990 37.92 -37.13 31.81
N ASP A 991 37.28 -36.06 32.28
CA ASP A 991 37.95 -34.77 32.53
C ASP A 991 38.44 -34.57 33.99
N LYS A 992 39.10 -33.44 34.25
CA LYS A 992 39.60 -33.05 35.59
C LYS A 992 38.52 -32.49 36.53
N TYR A 993 37.29 -32.28 36.05
CA TYR A 993 36.21 -31.57 36.74
C TYR A 993 34.85 -32.31 36.56
N PRO A 994 34.74 -33.57 37.00
CA PRO A 994 33.60 -34.46 36.67
C PRO A 994 32.23 -33.86 37.03
N THR A 995 32.14 -33.06 38.09
CA THR A 995 30.91 -32.39 38.52
C THR A 995 30.35 -31.39 37.51
N ARG A 996 31.16 -30.81 36.61
CA ARG A 996 30.68 -29.96 35.50
C ARG A 996 29.96 -30.81 34.45
N ARG A 997 30.56 -31.95 34.09
CA ARG A 997 30.04 -32.90 33.10
C ARG A 997 28.75 -33.58 33.56
N GLU A 998 28.63 -33.88 34.85
CA GLU A 998 27.40 -34.36 35.48
C GLU A 998 26.25 -33.33 35.42
N LYS A 999 26.52 -32.04 35.66
CA LYS A 999 25.52 -30.97 35.51
C LYS A 999 25.04 -30.80 34.06
N GLU A 1000 25.97 -30.84 33.10
CA GLU A 1000 25.65 -30.79 31.66
C GLU A 1000 24.82 -32.02 31.22
N ALA A 1001 25.16 -33.22 31.70
CA ALA A 1001 24.36 -34.42 31.50
C ALA A 1001 22.94 -34.27 32.10
N GLY A 1002 22.81 -33.57 33.22
CA GLY A 1002 21.52 -33.22 33.83
C GLY A 1002 20.57 -32.52 32.85
N LEU A 1003 21.05 -31.51 32.12
CA LEU A 1003 20.25 -30.80 31.11
C LEU A 1003 19.88 -31.71 29.92
N ILE A 1004 20.81 -32.54 29.42
CA ILE A 1004 20.49 -33.48 28.32
C ILE A 1004 19.45 -34.52 28.76
N LYS A 1005 19.43 -34.91 30.04
CA LYS A 1005 18.43 -35.83 30.61
C LYS A 1005 17.00 -35.27 30.56
N GLU A 1006 16.81 -33.95 30.56
CA GLU A 1006 15.48 -33.33 30.43
C GLU A 1006 14.91 -33.42 29.01
N ILE A 1007 15.75 -33.72 28.01
CA ILE A 1007 15.35 -33.94 26.60
C ILE A 1007 14.87 -35.39 26.39
N LYS A 1008 15.15 -36.29 27.33
CA LYS A 1008 14.92 -37.73 27.25
C LYS A 1008 13.60 -38.16 27.90
#